data_AF-A0A934QPL8-F1
#
_entry.id   AF-A0A934QPL8-F1
#
_cell.length_a   1.000
_cell.length_b   1.000
_cell.length_c   1.000
_cell.angle_alpha   90.00
_cell.angle_beta   90.00
_cell.angle_gamma   90.00
#
_symmetry.space_group_name_H-M   'P 1'
#
loop_
_entity.id
_entity.type
_entity.pdbx_description
1 polymer ?
#
loop_
_entity_poly.entity_id
_entity_poly.type
_entity_poly.pdbx_seq_one_letter_code
_entity_poly.pdbx_strand_id
1 'polypeptide(L)'
;MVRTGRRPAWLVTLCAALALTTAATTATAASAQPSTGKLTVYVATDGDDAGSGKKNDPFQTIAAARDALAGKTSEQTRGTVLIRGGTYVLDDTIELTGPEHSWVTYAPYQNEPVTITGSHDLPAEGWQQLSELSDDQLAQPRFSSHSRLDTPELREGVWVYDLGEAGIDPGTLYKNGFNWVQDPFAPELAVSGETQQLAEYPNGDDCSTTETGCHLWGSGDKWGADTPRDLMSVDLDERFGLQDHWNFSGTTPRAQFEDKKQERDPEFQDTWTPEEMRRMTPSIFTVGGRALEGERYQGWGPEAEPVVDDLGTRGFDDYSDVPVQLDPRWIEDIDNTTTETEGWLSGYFGNNYANDMVRILSWDGDRLFTKYPSMYIPQDAWTKVKVLNVLSEMDAEGEYYIDRHDDNDVLYYKPEGGTMEGSTAALQTFDKNFFLIEGTEGVTLRGLTMSGSLISGVQLLDAVGTMIDDVDISNVSMDAIRIGRTTDTITAMPDYETVQGGRDNVVQNSYLHDLGGGGVLLGGGDRATLERGNNVARHNEITRFSKLATYTPAGYLYGVGNTFEYNYVHDAPHMSVQIMGNDMKVNHNHFYDTVKNAGDQGVVYAGRDFTYLGNEVAYNHFELVGGSNDALYLDDGASGVRFHHNVVNGSHSGVHLNSGHSNTANDNVFIGGERAGHGGIYHRKGETSLPIDNSWVLQSRFNTFLDVREGEKYSATPETVAAWHEHYTNGERTYSDGTPIVFPEITEWYVPRVTATGEDCTAADYSTNGTNGCSRATVWDDPNSVWVPSRVEVDHAVVVGDTAYIESTATFSEPESVYNLSRWSDKVNTNTVMASSVEETGLDLDTLSFSDSGSVAEAFGAEWIEEWNRLVSTDGIGRP
;
A
#
# COMPACT_ATOMS: atom_id res chain seq x y z
N MET A 1 34.93 -29.41 13.64
CA MET A 1 36.28 -29.96 13.37
C MET A 1 36.80 -29.32 12.08
N VAL A 2 37.94 -28.60 12.15
CA VAL A 2 39.00 -28.48 11.11
C VAL A 2 38.59 -27.88 9.75
N ARG A 3 39.19 -26.82 9.17
CA ARG A 3 40.37 -25.99 9.48
C ARG A 3 40.36 -24.75 8.57
N THR A 4 40.98 -23.70 9.09
CA THR A 4 41.42 -22.45 8.46
C THR A 4 42.54 -22.65 7.42
N GLY A 5 42.69 -21.71 6.48
CA GLY A 5 43.82 -21.64 5.55
C GLY A 5 44.06 -20.23 4.99
N ARG A 6 45.17 -19.61 5.44
CA ARG A 6 45.63 -18.24 5.13
C ARG A 6 46.31 -18.11 3.76
N ARG A 7 46.27 -16.88 3.22
CA ARG A 7 47.03 -16.33 2.07
C ARG A 7 48.55 -16.37 2.28
N PRO A 8 49.37 -16.39 1.20
CA PRO A 8 50.74 -15.90 1.25
C PRO A 8 51.00 -14.68 0.33
N ALA A 9 51.98 -13.90 0.76
CA ALA A 9 52.45 -12.63 0.22
C ALA A 9 53.27 -12.76 -1.08
N TRP A 10 53.25 -11.69 -1.88
CA TRP A 10 54.03 -11.56 -3.12
C TRP A 10 55.37 -10.88 -2.85
N LEU A 11 56.45 -11.48 -3.36
CA LEU A 11 57.81 -10.97 -3.37
C LEU A 11 58.13 -10.41 -4.76
N VAL A 12 58.58 -9.16 -4.78
CA VAL A 12 59.07 -8.44 -5.97
C VAL A 12 60.45 -8.94 -6.35
N THR A 13 60.72 -9.14 -7.65
CA THR A 13 62.09 -9.05 -8.17
C THR A 13 62.12 -8.54 -9.60
N LEU A 14 62.83 -7.42 -9.77
CA LEU A 14 63.19 -6.74 -11.01
C LEU A 14 64.14 -7.61 -11.87
N CYS A 15 64.01 -7.56 -13.20
CA CYS A 15 65.14 -7.65 -14.12
C CYS A 15 64.86 -6.82 -15.38
N ALA A 16 65.73 -5.83 -15.60
CA ALA A 16 65.77 -4.99 -16.79
C ALA A 16 66.76 -5.58 -17.82
N ALA A 17 66.41 -5.55 -19.10
CA ALA A 17 67.40 -5.58 -20.18
C ALA A 17 66.89 -4.78 -21.39
N LEU A 18 67.66 -3.74 -21.72
CA LEU A 18 67.47 -2.81 -22.84
C LEU A 18 67.50 -3.52 -24.20
N ALA A 19 66.58 -3.11 -25.08
CA ALA A 19 66.61 -3.33 -26.52
C ALA A 19 66.91 -1.99 -27.23
N LEU A 20 67.68 -2.06 -28.32
CA LEU A 20 67.90 -1.05 -29.39
C LEU A 20 68.91 -1.72 -30.36
N THR A 21 68.73 -1.90 -31.67
CA THR A 21 68.09 -1.19 -32.80
C THR A 21 67.96 -2.26 -33.94
N THR A 22 67.10 -2.20 -34.95
CA THR A 22 67.00 -1.25 -36.08
C THR A 22 65.73 -1.54 -36.91
N ALA A 23 65.22 -0.49 -37.56
CA ALA A 23 63.92 -0.37 -38.22
C ALA A 23 63.74 -1.10 -39.57
N ALA A 24 62.49 -1.49 -39.85
CA ALA A 24 61.87 -1.41 -41.19
C ALA A 24 60.32 -1.43 -41.07
N THR A 25 59.73 -0.30 -41.43
CA THR A 25 58.31 0.03 -41.69
C THR A 25 57.29 -1.12 -41.73
N THR A 26 56.41 -1.16 -40.72
CA THR A 26 55.06 -1.74 -40.82
C THR A 26 54.03 -0.63 -40.85
N ALA A 27 53.11 -0.70 -41.81
CA ALA A 27 51.98 0.20 -41.95
C ALA A 27 51.22 0.29 -40.62
N THR A 28 50.96 1.51 -40.16
CA THR A 28 50.00 1.78 -39.08
C THR A 28 48.64 1.29 -39.55
N ALA A 29 48.22 0.12 -39.06
CA ALA A 29 46.82 -0.22 -39.01
C ALA A 29 46.16 0.85 -38.14
N ALA A 30 45.32 1.67 -38.77
CA ALA A 30 44.42 2.54 -38.05
C ALA A 30 43.67 1.69 -37.03
N SER A 31 43.83 1.98 -35.75
CA SER A 31 42.93 1.46 -34.72
C SER A 31 41.53 1.92 -35.12
N ALA A 32 40.69 0.98 -35.54
CA ALA A 32 39.28 1.25 -35.75
C ALA A 32 38.76 1.86 -34.43
N GLN A 33 38.29 3.10 -34.49
CA GLN A 33 37.50 3.64 -33.39
C GLN A 33 36.29 2.72 -33.19
N PRO A 34 35.89 2.42 -31.94
CA PRO A 34 34.63 1.73 -31.71
C PRO A 34 33.53 2.58 -32.35
N SER A 35 32.75 1.97 -33.23
CA SER A 35 31.57 2.62 -33.78
C SER A 35 30.64 2.99 -32.64
N THR A 36 30.34 4.28 -32.49
CA THR A 36 29.34 4.84 -31.58
C THR A 36 27.91 4.52 -32.05
N GLY A 37 27.66 3.27 -32.42
CA GLY A 37 26.41 2.82 -33.01
C GLY A 37 25.42 2.40 -31.94
N LYS A 38 24.25 3.06 -31.88
CA LYS A 38 23.09 2.55 -31.16
C LYS A 38 22.75 1.16 -31.71
N LEU A 39 22.59 0.17 -30.84
CA LEU A 39 22.17 -1.17 -31.22
C LEU A 39 20.64 -1.18 -31.27
N THR A 40 20.06 -1.34 -32.46
CA THR A 40 18.60 -1.34 -32.61
C THR A 40 18.13 -2.68 -33.13
N VAL A 41 17.16 -3.27 -32.43
CA VAL A 41 16.42 -4.46 -32.84
C VAL A 41 14.93 -4.15 -32.91
N TYR A 42 14.18 -4.94 -33.68
CA TYR A 42 12.76 -4.74 -33.93
C TYR A 42 11.98 -5.98 -33.52
N VAL A 43 10.80 -5.76 -32.95
CA VAL A 43 9.82 -6.80 -32.56
C VAL A 43 8.53 -6.55 -33.32
N ALA A 44 7.87 -7.58 -33.86
CA ALA A 44 6.57 -7.48 -34.51
C ALA A 44 5.73 -8.75 -34.27
N THR A 45 4.40 -8.62 -34.21
CA THR A 45 3.49 -9.76 -33.99
C THR A 45 3.56 -10.82 -35.10
N ASP A 46 3.99 -10.45 -36.31
CA ASP A 46 4.24 -11.31 -37.46
C ASP A 46 5.73 -11.66 -37.68
N GLY A 47 6.58 -11.41 -36.68
CA GLY A 47 8.02 -11.67 -36.70
C GLY A 47 8.40 -13.14 -36.53
N ASP A 48 9.71 -13.40 -36.44
CA ASP A 48 10.29 -14.73 -36.20
C ASP A 48 11.47 -14.63 -35.22
N ASP A 49 11.39 -15.33 -34.10
CA ASP A 49 12.44 -15.35 -33.07
C ASP A 49 13.75 -16.00 -33.53
N ALA A 50 13.73 -16.79 -34.61
CA ALA A 50 14.94 -17.28 -35.28
C ALA A 50 15.58 -16.24 -36.23
N GLY A 51 14.91 -15.10 -36.43
CA GLY A 51 15.32 -14.03 -37.33
C GLY A 51 16.52 -13.21 -36.83
N SER A 52 16.85 -12.15 -37.58
CA SER A 52 18.00 -11.27 -37.26
C SER A 52 17.66 -10.06 -36.39
N GLY A 53 16.38 -9.84 -36.07
CA GLY A 53 15.91 -8.68 -35.30
C GLY A 53 16.00 -7.36 -36.06
N LYS A 54 16.16 -7.38 -37.39
CA LYS A 54 16.23 -6.17 -38.22
C LYS A 54 14.82 -5.70 -38.57
N LYS A 55 14.68 -4.45 -39.03
CA LYS A 55 13.38 -3.88 -39.41
C LYS A 55 12.56 -4.73 -40.41
N ASN A 56 13.22 -5.39 -41.36
CA ASN A 56 12.57 -6.23 -42.38
C ASN A 56 12.57 -7.73 -42.03
N ASP A 57 13.05 -8.07 -40.83
CA ASP A 57 13.23 -9.43 -40.31
C ASP A 57 13.19 -9.34 -38.77
N PRO A 58 12.07 -8.85 -38.19
CA PRO A 58 11.96 -8.57 -36.76
C PRO A 58 11.81 -9.86 -35.95
N PHE A 59 12.17 -9.81 -34.67
CA PHE A 59 11.80 -10.86 -33.72
C PHE A 59 10.29 -10.88 -33.51
N GLN A 60 9.77 -12.04 -33.11
CA GLN A 60 8.36 -12.19 -32.75
C GLN A 60 8.11 -11.70 -31.31
N THR A 61 9.04 -11.99 -30.40
CA THR A 61 8.88 -11.73 -28.97
C THR A 61 9.83 -10.65 -28.45
N ILE A 62 9.41 -9.97 -27.38
CA ILE A 62 10.25 -9.00 -26.65
C ILE A 62 11.41 -9.71 -25.96
N ALA A 63 11.20 -10.95 -25.49
CA ALA A 63 12.24 -11.79 -24.89
C ALA A 63 13.38 -12.10 -25.87
N ALA A 64 13.08 -12.45 -27.13
CA ALA A 64 14.11 -12.65 -28.14
C ALA A 64 14.91 -11.37 -28.44
N ALA A 65 14.26 -10.21 -28.46
CA ALA A 65 14.93 -8.92 -28.61
C ALA A 65 15.83 -8.57 -27.41
N ARG A 66 15.39 -8.83 -26.17
CA ARG A 66 16.21 -8.74 -24.96
C ARG A 66 17.47 -9.60 -25.10
N ASP A 67 17.31 -10.88 -25.42
CA ASP A 67 18.42 -11.84 -25.52
C ASP A 67 19.40 -11.46 -26.62
N ALA A 68 18.91 -10.88 -27.72
CA ALA A 68 19.74 -10.38 -28.79
C ALA A 68 20.62 -9.19 -28.38
N LEU A 69 20.22 -8.39 -27.40
CA LEU A 69 21.00 -7.25 -26.89
C LEU A 69 21.82 -7.56 -25.63
N ALA A 70 21.52 -8.66 -24.93
CA ALA A 70 22.19 -9.06 -23.70
C ALA A 70 23.73 -9.06 -23.83
N GLY A 71 24.39 -8.33 -22.93
CA GLY A 71 25.85 -8.20 -22.85
C GLY A 71 26.50 -7.38 -23.97
N LYS A 72 25.71 -6.69 -24.81
CA LYS A 72 26.21 -5.88 -25.94
C LYS A 72 26.06 -4.37 -25.72
N THR A 73 25.38 -3.97 -24.66
CA THR A 73 25.07 -2.57 -24.35
C THR A 73 25.91 -2.02 -23.20
N SER A 74 26.07 -0.70 -23.19
CA SER A 74 26.74 0.05 -22.13
C SER A 74 26.25 1.49 -22.12
N GLU A 75 26.65 2.26 -21.10
CA GLU A 75 26.39 3.71 -21.04
C GLU A 75 26.77 4.44 -22.35
N GLN A 76 27.88 4.03 -22.98
CA GLN A 76 28.37 4.62 -24.24
C GLN A 76 27.77 3.98 -25.50
N THR A 77 27.27 2.74 -25.40
CA THR A 77 26.69 1.97 -26.51
C THR A 77 25.30 1.46 -26.13
N ARG A 78 24.30 2.35 -26.17
CA ARG A 78 22.94 2.02 -25.74
C ARG A 78 22.19 1.15 -26.75
N GLY A 79 21.34 0.27 -26.23
CA GLY A 79 20.42 -0.57 -26.99
C GLY A 79 19.04 0.07 -27.15
N THR A 80 18.31 -0.33 -28.18
CA THR A 80 16.91 0.05 -28.38
C THR A 80 16.15 -1.12 -28.98
N VAL A 81 15.08 -1.54 -28.31
CA VAL A 81 14.08 -2.48 -28.82
C VAL A 81 12.90 -1.63 -29.32
N LEU A 82 12.68 -1.64 -30.64
CA LEU A 82 11.56 -0.94 -31.27
C LEU A 82 10.44 -1.95 -31.56
N ILE A 83 9.32 -1.81 -30.84
CA ILE A 83 8.20 -2.75 -30.90
C ILE A 83 7.16 -2.21 -31.89
N ARG A 84 6.81 -2.99 -32.91
CA ARG A 84 5.78 -2.63 -33.89
C ARG A 84 4.40 -2.72 -33.24
N GLY A 85 3.45 -1.95 -33.73
CA GLY A 85 2.10 -1.90 -33.16
C GLY A 85 1.39 -3.24 -33.20
N GLY A 86 0.67 -3.54 -32.13
CA GLY A 86 -0.04 -4.80 -31.93
C GLY A 86 -0.15 -5.19 -30.46
N THR A 87 -0.87 -6.28 -30.22
CA THR A 87 -1.03 -6.90 -28.90
C THR A 87 -0.04 -8.04 -28.74
N TYR A 88 0.71 -8.03 -27.65
CA TYR A 88 1.70 -9.03 -27.28
C TYR A 88 1.23 -9.71 -25.99
N VAL A 89 0.65 -10.90 -26.14
CA VAL A 89 0.20 -11.72 -25.01
C VAL A 89 1.41 -12.40 -24.37
N LEU A 90 1.55 -12.30 -23.05
CA LEU A 90 2.64 -12.89 -22.28
C LEU A 90 2.19 -14.19 -21.62
N ASP A 91 2.97 -15.25 -21.83
CA ASP A 91 2.88 -16.48 -21.04
C ASP A 91 3.81 -16.43 -19.80
N ASP A 92 4.79 -15.52 -19.82
CA ASP A 92 5.79 -15.37 -18.77
C ASP A 92 6.34 -13.93 -18.68
N THR A 93 6.95 -13.60 -17.55
CA THR A 93 7.55 -12.28 -17.30
C THR A 93 8.72 -12.00 -18.25
N ILE A 94 8.83 -10.75 -18.72
CA ILE A 94 10.03 -10.27 -19.39
C ILE A 94 11.09 -9.91 -18.34
N GLU A 95 11.92 -10.90 -17.99
CA GLU A 95 12.96 -10.74 -16.98
C GLU A 95 14.20 -10.02 -17.54
N LEU A 96 14.61 -8.92 -16.92
CA LEU A 96 15.84 -8.17 -17.16
C LEU A 96 16.72 -8.29 -15.91
N THR A 97 17.42 -9.41 -15.75
CA THR A 97 18.21 -9.71 -14.54
C THR A 97 19.71 -9.60 -14.79
N GLY A 98 20.36 -8.65 -14.13
CA GLY A 98 21.79 -8.46 -14.14
C GLY A 98 22.30 -7.40 -15.13
N PRO A 99 23.58 -7.02 -15.00
CA PRO A 99 24.17 -5.91 -15.76
C PRO A 99 24.16 -6.12 -17.28
N GLU A 100 24.09 -7.36 -17.76
CA GLU A 100 23.98 -7.68 -19.19
C GLU A 100 22.74 -7.11 -19.88
N HIS A 101 21.68 -6.78 -19.13
CA HIS A 101 20.44 -6.19 -19.66
C HIS A 101 20.37 -4.66 -19.49
N SER A 102 21.45 -4.03 -19.02
CA SER A 102 21.50 -2.59 -18.76
C SER A 102 21.55 -1.74 -20.04
N TRP A 103 21.19 -0.47 -19.92
CA TRP A 103 21.31 0.54 -20.98
C TRP A 103 20.48 0.27 -22.24
N VAL A 104 19.30 -0.35 -22.08
CA VAL A 104 18.36 -0.68 -23.15
C VAL A 104 17.08 0.14 -22.99
N THR A 105 16.59 0.71 -24.09
CA THR A 105 15.25 1.30 -24.17
C THR A 105 14.30 0.38 -24.90
N TYR A 106 13.16 0.06 -24.30
CA TYR A 106 12.02 -0.63 -24.90
C TYR A 106 10.95 0.42 -25.20
N ALA A 107 10.59 0.57 -26.48
CA ALA A 107 9.64 1.58 -26.89
C ALA A 107 8.91 1.18 -28.18
N PRO A 108 7.73 1.75 -28.45
CA PRO A 108 7.07 1.61 -29.73
C PRO A 108 7.94 2.10 -30.89
N TYR A 109 7.72 1.47 -32.04
CA TYR A 109 8.23 1.98 -33.30
C TYR A 109 7.39 3.18 -33.73
N GLN A 110 7.97 4.38 -33.62
CA GLN A 110 7.27 5.64 -33.88
C GLN A 110 6.10 5.82 -32.89
N ASN A 111 4.87 6.02 -33.40
CA ASN A 111 3.67 6.19 -32.58
C ASN A 111 2.69 5.02 -32.81
N GLU A 112 3.21 3.85 -33.20
CA GLU A 112 2.39 2.65 -33.34
C GLU A 112 1.95 2.19 -31.93
N PRO A 113 0.66 1.96 -31.64
CA PRO A 113 0.22 1.55 -30.31
C PRO A 113 0.68 0.11 -30.00
N VAL A 114 1.26 -0.09 -28.82
CA VAL A 114 1.77 -1.39 -28.36
C VAL A 114 1.09 -1.75 -27.04
N THR A 115 0.38 -2.88 -27.03
CA THR A 115 -0.24 -3.43 -25.83
C THR A 115 0.48 -4.71 -25.44
N ILE A 116 0.96 -4.80 -24.21
CA ILE A 116 1.50 -6.00 -23.59
C ILE A 116 0.45 -6.48 -22.58
N THR A 117 0.04 -7.74 -22.65
CA THR A 117 -1.04 -8.21 -21.77
C THR A 117 -0.87 -9.65 -21.34
N GLY A 118 -1.34 -9.96 -20.14
CA GLY A 118 -1.48 -11.33 -19.65
C GLY A 118 -2.90 -11.88 -19.82
N SER A 119 -3.81 -11.14 -20.47
CA SER A 119 -5.19 -11.55 -20.64
C SER A 119 -5.37 -12.53 -21.80
N HIS A 120 -6.25 -13.51 -21.61
CA HIS A 120 -6.70 -14.40 -22.67
C HIS A 120 -7.97 -13.85 -23.31
N ASP A 121 -7.94 -13.59 -24.61
CA ASP A 121 -9.13 -13.22 -25.37
C ASP A 121 -10.18 -14.33 -25.29
N LEU A 122 -11.45 -13.94 -25.16
CA LEU A 122 -12.63 -14.80 -25.22
C LEU A 122 -13.39 -14.50 -26.53
N PRO A 123 -13.09 -15.23 -27.64
CA PRO A 123 -13.69 -14.98 -28.94
C PRO A 123 -15.23 -14.99 -28.92
N ALA A 124 -15.84 -14.10 -29.71
CA ALA A 124 -17.29 -13.93 -29.77
C ALA A 124 -18.04 -15.24 -30.09
N GLU A 125 -17.45 -16.13 -30.87
CA GLU A 125 -18.03 -17.43 -31.23
C GLU A 125 -18.14 -18.44 -30.08
N GLY A 126 -17.40 -18.23 -28.98
CA GLY A 126 -17.47 -19.10 -27.81
C GLY A 126 -18.63 -18.76 -26.86
N TRP A 127 -19.21 -17.57 -26.99
CA TRP A 127 -20.32 -17.10 -26.15
C TRP A 127 -21.67 -17.67 -26.61
N GLN A 128 -22.46 -18.16 -25.66
CA GLN A 128 -23.81 -18.67 -25.90
C GLN A 128 -24.79 -18.06 -24.91
N GLN A 129 -25.99 -17.66 -25.36
CA GLN A 129 -27.05 -17.28 -24.44
C GLN A 129 -27.50 -18.51 -23.65
N LEU A 130 -27.55 -18.38 -22.32
CA LEU A 130 -27.99 -19.47 -21.45
C LEU A 130 -29.41 -19.94 -21.80
N SER A 131 -30.28 -19.00 -22.18
CA SER A 131 -31.67 -19.25 -22.59
C SER A 131 -31.81 -19.99 -23.93
N GLU A 132 -30.76 -20.02 -24.76
CA GLU A 132 -30.73 -20.70 -26.05
C GLU A 132 -30.14 -22.11 -25.98
N LEU A 133 -29.54 -22.49 -24.84
CA LEU A 133 -29.06 -23.85 -24.62
C LEU A 133 -30.22 -24.83 -24.53
N SER A 134 -30.10 -25.95 -25.23
CA SER A 134 -31.10 -27.03 -25.15
C SER A 134 -31.08 -27.75 -23.81
N ASP A 135 -32.19 -28.40 -23.44
CA ASP A 135 -32.27 -29.24 -22.24
C ASP A 135 -31.14 -30.29 -22.17
N ASP A 136 -30.73 -30.84 -23.30
CA ASP A 136 -29.63 -31.81 -23.40
C ASP A 136 -28.24 -31.16 -23.15
N GLN A 137 -28.07 -29.88 -23.48
CA GLN A 137 -26.85 -29.12 -23.16
C GLN A 137 -26.81 -28.77 -21.67
N LEU A 138 -27.91 -28.24 -21.14
CA LEU A 138 -28.03 -27.89 -19.72
C LEU A 138 -27.90 -29.11 -18.80
N ALA A 139 -28.28 -30.30 -19.26
CA ALA A 139 -28.11 -31.55 -18.52
C ALA A 139 -26.65 -32.06 -18.45
N GLN A 140 -25.70 -31.40 -19.12
CA GLN A 140 -24.28 -31.79 -19.05
C GLN A 140 -23.68 -31.36 -17.70
N PRO A 141 -22.81 -32.17 -17.07
CA PRO A 141 -22.25 -31.88 -15.75
C PRO A 141 -21.63 -30.47 -15.62
N ARG A 142 -20.90 -30.03 -16.65
CA ARG A 142 -20.28 -28.70 -16.72
C ARG A 142 -21.24 -27.52 -16.53
N PHE A 143 -22.50 -27.68 -16.91
CA PHE A 143 -23.51 -26.64 -16.73
C PHE A 143 -24.33 -26.82 -15.46
N SER A 144 -24.01 -27.78 -14.59
CA SER A 144 -24.82 -28.16 -13.41
C SER A 144 -25.27 -27.00 -12.53
N SER A 145 -24.45 -25.95 -12.42
CA SER A 145 -24.74 -24.72 -11.67
C SER A 145 -25.89 -23.88 -12.24
N HIS A 146 -26.26 -24.05 -13.51
CA HIS A 146 -27.30 -23.26 -14.19
C HIS A 146 -28.67 -23.30 -13.51
N SER A 147 -28.94 -24.33 -12.71
CA SER A 147 -30.19 -24.46 -11.96
C SER A 147 -30.32 -23.45 -10.83
N ARG A 148 -29.20 -22.90 -10.33
CA ARG A 148 -29.15 -21.87 -9.27
C ARG A 148 -29.68 -20.51 -9.71
N LEU A 149 -29.65 -20.22 -11.01
CA LEU A 149 -30.37 -19.09 -11.62
C LEU A 149 -31.85 -19.46 -11.75
N ASP A 150 -32.56 -19.68 -10.64
CA ASP A 150 -33.82 -20.43 -10.65
C ASP A 150 -35.03 -19.65 -11.19
N THR A 151 -34.97 -18.32 -11.23
CA THR A 151 -36.01 -17.44 -11.76
C THR A 151 -35.77 -17.03 -13.22
N PRO A 152 -36.83 -16.73 -14.01
CA PRO A 152 -36.68 -16.14 -15.34
C PRO A 152 -35.85 -14.85 -15.34
N GLU A 153 -36.02 -14.01 -14.33
CA GLU A 153 -35.35 -12.72 -14.19
C GLU A 153 -33.84 -12.86 -13.99
N LEU A 154 -33.39 -13.89 -13.26
CA LEU A 154 -31.96 -14.21 -13.09
C LEU A 154 -31.36 -14.85 -14.34
N ARG A 155 -32.14 -15.61 -15.12
CA ARG A 155 -31.65 -16.26 -16.36
C ARG A 155 -31.62 -15.33 -17.57
N GLU A 156 -32.52 -14.37 -17.63
CA GLU A 156 -32.66 -13.48 -18.78
C GLU A 156 -31.40 -12.63 -18.96
N GLY A 157 -30.88 -12.60 -20.19
CA GLY A 157 -29.68 -11.84 -20.54
C GLY A 157 -28.36 -12.47 -20.10
N VAL A 158 -28.35 -13.66 -19.49
CA VAL A 158 -27.13 -14.36 -19.11
C VAL A 158 -26.51 -15.09 -20.31
N TRP A 159 -25.20 -14.90 -20.47
CA TRP A 159 -24.37 -15.59 -21.42
C TRP A 159 -23.39 -16.51 -20.70
N VAL A 160 -23.01 -17.59 -21.36
CA VAL A 160 -22.00 -18.53 -20.86
C VAL A 160 -20.86 -18.70 -21.85
N TYR A 161 -19.68 -18.98 -21.31
CA TYR A 161 -18.48 -19.32 -22.04
C TYR A 161 -17.80 -20.52 -21.37
N ASP A 162 -17.48 -21.55 -22.15
CA ASP A 162 -16.81 -22.77 -21.66
C ASP A 162 -15.28 -22.56 -21.68
N LEU A 163 -14.72 -22.23 -20.52
CA LEU A 163 -13.28 -21.98 -20.37
C LEU A 163 -12.49 -23.29 -20.51
N GLY A 164 -13.02 -24.40 -19.98
CA GLY A 164 -12.42 -25.72 -20.09
C GLY A 164 -12.27 -26.19 -21.54
N GLU A 165 -13.30 -26.00 -22.37
CA GLU A 165 -13.26 -26.30 -23.81
C GLU A 165 -12.28 -25.38 -24.56
N ALA A 166 -12.13 -24.14 -24.12
CA ALA A 166 -11.15 -23.19 -24.64
C ALA A 166 -9.71 -23.44 -24.13
N GLY A 167 -9.53 -24.30 -23.13
CA GLY A 167 -8.23 -24.57 -22.49
C GLY A 167 -7.70 -23.39 -21.67
N ILE A 168 -8.59 -22.56 -21.14
CA ILE A 168 -8.28 -21.40 -20.30
C ILE A 168 -8.46 -21.81 -18.83
N ASP A 169 -7.42 -21.62 -18.02
CA ASP A 169 -7.48 -21.88 -16.58
C ASP A 169 -8.47 -20.91 -15.91
N PRO A 170 -9.50 -21.38 -15.20
CA PRO A 170 -10.45 -20.51 -14.51
C PRO A 170 -9.88 -19.83 -13.26
N GLY A 171 -8.60 -20.11 -12.91
CA GLY A 171 -7.84 -19.59 -11.78
C GLY A 171 -8.45 -19.93 -10.42
N THR A 172 -8.04 -19.20 -9.37
CA THR A 172 -8.46 -19.47 -7.97
C THR A 172 -8.77 -18.16 -7.25
N LEU A 173 -9.79 -18.17 -6.38
CA LEU A 173 -10.12 -17.07 -5.49
C LEU A 173 -9.44 -17.27 -4.13
N TYR A 174 -8.49 -16.41 -3.78
CA TYR A 174 -7.64 -16.58 -2.60
C TYR A 174 -8.10 -15.77 -1.39
N LYS A 175 -7.65 -16.18 -0.20
CA LYS A 175 -7.81 -15.43 1.05
C LYS A 175 -6.89 -14.20 1.06
N ASN A 176 -7.43 -13.04 0.69
CA ASN A 176 -6.74 -11.75 0.73
C ASN A 176 -7.29 -10.82 1.82
N GLY A 177 -6.70 -9.63 2.00
CA GLY A 177 -7.12 -8.63 2.99
C GLY A 177 -5.96 -8.00 3.77
N PHE A 178 -6.30 -7.06 4.65
CA PHE A 178 -5.36 -6.32 5.49
C PHE A 178 -4.43 -7.26 6.27
N ASN A 179 -3.11 -7.00 6.19
CA ASN A 179 -2.04 -7.74 6.87
C ASN A 179 -1.93 -9.25 6.55
N TRP A 180 -2.70 -9.78 5.62
CA TRP A 180 -2.49 -11.12 5.09
C TRP A 180 -1.39 -11.11 4.02
N VAL A 181 -0.69 -12.25 3.88
CA VAL A 181 0.19 -12.47 2.72
C VAL A 181 -0.67 -12.36 1.47
N GLN A 182 -0.31 -11.43 0.59
CA GLN A 182 -1.05 -11.17 -0.63
C GLN A 182 -0.82 -12.33 -1.59
N ASP A 183 -1.90 -13.02 -1.94
CA ASP A 183 -1.95 -13.99 -3.03
C ASP A 183 -2.55 -13.26 -4.26
N PRO A 184 -2.35 -13.78 -5.50
CA PRO A 184 -3.12 -13.30 -6.66
C PRO A 184 -4.60 -13.22 -6.29
N PHE A 185 -5.31 -12.14 -6.65
CA PHE A 185 -6.65 -11.91 -6.08
C PHE A 185 -7.69 -12.91 -6.59
N ALA A 186 -8.10 -12.73 -7.84
CA ALA A 186 -9.11 -13.51 -8.52
C ALA A 186 -8.92 -13.30 -10.02
N PRO A 187 -9.29 -14.26 -10.87
CA PRO A 187 -9.43 -14.00 -12.29
C PRO A 187 -10.48 -12.93 -12.57
N GLU A 188 -10.08 -11.90 -13.30
CA GLU A 188 -10.91 -10.71 -13.59
C GLU A 188 -11.39 -10.76 -15.04
N LEU A 189 -12.71 -10.67 -15.23
CA LEU A 189 -13.30 -10.53 -16.56
C LEU A 189 -13.24 -9.06 -16.99
N ALA A 190 -12.68 -8.78 -18.17
CA ALA A 190 -12.77 -7.48 -18.80
C ALA A 190 -13.65 -7.55 -20.05
N VAL A 191 -14.59 -6.63 -20.19
CA VAL A 191 -15.48 -6.52 -21.35
C VAL A 191 -15.44 -5.10 -21.87
N SER A 192 -15.16 -4.95 -23.16
CA SER A 192 -15.03 -3.66 -23.84
C SER A 192 -14.01 -2.70 -23.19
N GLY A 193 -13.00 -3.25 -22.52
CA GLY A 193 -11.94 -2.50 -21.83
C GLY A 193 -12.16 -2.29 -20.33
N GLU A 194 -13.37 -2.55 -19.83
CA GLU A 194 -13.75 -2.33 -18.43
C GLU A 194 -13.76 -3.64 -17.65
N THR A 195 -13.18 -3.64 -16.44
CA THR A 195 -13.24 -4.79 -15.52
C THR A 195 -14.66 -4.93 -14.95
N GLN A 196 -15.17 -6.16 -14.98
CA GLN A 196 -16.51 -6.55 -14.56
C GLN A 196 -16.53 -6.94 -13.09
N GLN A 197 -17.73 -7.03 -12.49
CA GLN A 197 -17.90 -7.30 -11.06
C GLN A 197 -18.21 -8.78 -10.82
N LEU A 198 -17.60 -9.40 -9.81
CA LEU A 198 -18.04 -10.73 -9.38
C LEU A 198 -19.49 -10.64 -8.89
N ALA A 199 -20.32 -11.63 -9.23
CA ALA A 199 -21.70 -11.70 -8.75
C ALA A 199 -21.73 -11.55 -7.22
N GLU A 200 -22.44 -10.53 -6.75
CA GLU A 200 -22.35 -10.05 -5.37
C GLU A 200 -23.72 -9.73 -4.78
N TYR A 201 -23.76 -9.56 -3.46
CA TYR A 201 -24.92 -8.96 -2.81
C TYR A 201 -24.54 -8.17 -1.54
N PRO A 202 -25.12 -6.98 -1.32
CA PRO A 202 -25.93 -6.23 -2.26
C PRO A 202 -25.06 -5.59 -3.33
N ASN A 203 -25.67 -5.26 -4.46
CA ASN A 203 -24.95 -4.68 -5.59
C ASN A 203 -24.52 -3.24 -5.31
N GLY A 204 -23.36 -2.87 -5.88
CA GLY A 204 -22.92 -1.49 -6.06
C GLY A 204 -21.77 -1.09 -5.15
N ASP A 205 -20.79 -0.38 -5.72
CA ASP A 205 -19.52 -0.05 -5.05
C ASP A 205 -19.39 1.41 -4.61
N ASP A 206 -20.29 2.29 -5.06
CA ASP A 206 -20.21 3.75 -4.86
C ASP A 206 -20.68 4.23 -3.47
N CYS A 207 -20.71 3.32 -2.51
CA CYS A 207 -21.34 3.58 -1.23
C CYS A 207 -20.46 4.38 -0.29
N SER A 208 -20.96 5.55 0.09
CA SER A 208 -20.38 6.32 1.18
C SER A 208 -20.32 5.49 2.46
N THR A 209 -19.40 5.84 3.36
CA THR A 209 -19.28 5.14 4.65
C THR A 209 -20.54 5.16 5.52
N THR A 210 -21.51 6.03 5.21
CA THR A 210 -22.78 6.22 5.92
C THR A 210 -23.98 5.55 5.23
N GLU A 211 -23.82 5.03 4.01
CA GLU A 211 -24.91 4.40 3.27
C GLU A 211 -25.06 2.94 3.65
N THR A 212 -26.27 2.52 4.03
CA THR A 212 -26.54 1.15 4.51
C THR A 212 -27.20 0.26 3.45
N GLY A 213 -27.72 0.85 2.37
CA GLY A 213 -28.49 0.16 1.33
C GLY A 213 -27.68 -0.86 0.51
N CYS A 214 -26.37 -0.82 0.59
CA CYS A 214 -25.44 -1.60 -0.24
C CYS A 214 -24.44 -2.43 0.58
N HIS A 215 -24.68 -2.59 1.88
CA HIS A 215 -23.84 -3.41 2.77
C HIS A 215 -24.68 -4.40 3.57
N LEU A 216 -24.21 -5.62 3.78
CA LEU A 216 -24.89 -6.69 4.54
C LEU A 216 -24.76 -6.57 6.07
N TRP A 217 -24.34 -5.42 6.60
CA TRP A 217 -24.06 -5.31 8.04
C TRP A 217 -24.50 -3.99 8.67
N GLY A 218 -25.11 -4.12 9.85
CA GLY A 218 -25.25 -3.05 10.83
C GLY A 218 -26.69 -2.71 11.19
N SER A 219 -26.86 -1.81 12.16
CA SER A 219 -28.13 -1.13 12.41
C SER A 219 -28.05 0.30 11.90
N GLY A 220 -29.08 0.76 11.18
CA GLY A 220 -29.15 2.14 10.69
C GLY A 220 -28.92 3.21 11.77
N ASP A 221 -29.35 2.94 13.01
CA ASP A 221 -29.18 3.84 14.18
C ASP A 221 -27.73 4.30 14.39
N LYS A 222 -26.75 3.46 14.03
CA LYS A 222 -25.32 3.73 14.20
C LYS A 222 -24.73 4.66 13.15
N TRP A 223 -25.18 4.52 11.91
CA TRP A 223 -24.72 5.34 10.77
C TRP A 223 -25.58 6.61 10.58
N GLY A 224 -26.53 6.85 11.48
CA GLY A 224 -27.53 7.92 11.33
C GLY A 224 -28.49 7.69 10.15
N ALA A 225 -28.72 6.43 9.79
CA ALA A 225 -29.52 6.01 8.64
C ALA A 225 -30.81 5.27 9.07
N ASP A 226 -31.89 5.41 8.31
CA ASP A 226 -33.22 4.91 8.69
C ASP A 226 -33.49 3.41 8.37
N THR A 227 -32.55 2.65 7.76
CA THR A 227 -32.73 1.23 7.31
C THR A 227 -31.41 0.47 7.14
N PRO A 228 -31.37 -0.88 6.97
CA PRO A 228 -31.99 -1.96 7.75
C PRO A 228 -31.13 -2.34 8.97
N ARG A 229 -31.65 -3.26 9.81
CA ARG A 229 -30.89 -3.94 10.87
C ARG A 229 -30.39 -5.26 10.31
N ASP A 230 -29.48 -5.20 9.36
CA ASP A 230 -28.83 -6.37 8.77
C ASP A 230 -27.87 -6.94 9.82
N LEU A 231 -28.45 -7.65 10.77
CA LEU A 231 -27.73 -8.33 11.83
C LEU A 231 -27.15 -9.62 11.24
N MET A 232 -26.15 -9.49 10.37
CA MET A 232 -25.05 -10.43 10.50
C MET A 232 -24.37 -10.07 11.83
N SER A 233 -24.40 -10.92 12.86
CA SER A 233 -23.75 -10.64 14.15
C SER A 233 -22.86 -11.81 14.52
N VAL A 234 -21.66 -11.55 15.07
CA VAL A 234 -20.75 -12.64 15.45
C VAL A 234 -20.97 -13.00 16.91
N ASP A 235 -21.20 -14.28 17.19
CA ASP A 235 -21.27 -14.79 18.55
C ASP A 235 -19.85 -14.98 19.12
N LEU A 236 -19.27 -13.89 19.62
CA LEU A 236 -17.89 -13.88 20.13
C LEU A 236 -17.78 -13.53 21.62
N ASP A 237 -18.70 -12.77 22.19
CA ASP A 237 -18.72 -12.50 23.63
C ASP A 237 -18.88 -13.80 24.44
N GLU A 238 -19.71 -14.75 23.97
CA GLU A 238 -19.84 -16.06 24.62
C GLU A 238 -18.60 -16.95 24.44
N ARG A 239 -17.85 -16.77 23.33
CA ARG A 239 -16.68 -17.61 23.00
C ARG A 239 -15.37 -17.09 23.58
N PHE A 240 -15.19 -15.76 23.67
CA PHE A 240 -13.91 -15.11 23.95
C PHE A 240 -13.97 -14.07 25.09
N GLY A 241 -15.12 -13.85 25.74
CA GLY A 241 -15.26 -12.85 26.82
C GLY A 241 -15.37 -11.42 26.28
N LEU A 242 -15.18 -10.38 27.10
CA LEU A 242 -15.36 -8.97 26.69
C LEU A 242 -14.21 -8.41 25.82
N GLN A 243 -14.56 -7.47 24.93
CA GLN A 243 -13.74 -6.81 23.91
C GLN A 243 -12.34 -6.32 24.33
N ASP A 244 -12.23 -5.62 25.47
CA ASP A 244 -10.97 -4.96 25.88
C ASP A 244 -9.82 -5.94 26.10
N HIS A 245 -10.13 -7.22 26.31
CA HIS A 245 -9.13 -8.24 26.61
C HIS A 245 -8.60 -8.93 25.34
N TRP A 246 -9.25 -8.78 24.18
CA TRP A 246 -8.98 -9.61 23.00
C TRP A 246 -7.74 -9.25 22.22
N ASN A 247 -7.41 -7.96 22.15
CA ASN A 247 -6.16 -7.54 21.50
C ASN A 247 -4.96 -8.18 22.21
N PHE A 248 -5.08 -8.36 23.53
CA PHE A 248 -4.04 -8.90 24.41
C PHE A 248 -4.24 -10.39 24.80
N SER A 249 -5.28 -11.08 24.30
CA SER A 249 -5.59 -12.45 24.72
C SER A 249 -4.86 -13.52 23.91
N GLY A 250 -4.28 -13.16 22.76
CA GLY A 250 -3.74 -14.11 21.78
C GLY A 250 -4.80 -14.90 21.03
N THR A 251 -6.09 -14.57 21.13
CA THR A 251 -7.16 -15.38 20.51
C THR A 251 -7.54 -14.94 19.09
N THR A 252 -6.84 -13.96 18.51
CA THR A 252 -7.08 -13.44 17.15
C THR A 252 -5.79 -13.43 16.33
N PRO A 253 -5.85 -13.47 14.98
CA PRO A 253 -4.65 -13.32 14.15
C PRO A 253 -3.89 -12.04 14.51
N ARG A 254 -4.60 -10.91 14.66
CA ARG A 254 -4.01 -9.64 15.09
C ARG A 254 -3.21 -9.74 16.38
N ALA A 255 -3.78 -10.34 17.43
CA ALA A 255 -3.13 -10.49 18.74
C ALA A 255 -1.89 -11.40 18.67
N GLN A 256 -1.95 -12.47 17.85
CA GLN A 256 -0.80 -13.35 17.61
C GLN A 256 0.35 -12.65 16.90
N PHE A 257 0.05 -11.62 16.10
CA PHE A 257 1.05 -10.77 15.47
C PHE A 257 1.59 -9.69 16.40
N GLU A 258 0.76 -8.71 16.76
CA GLU A 258 1.24 -7.45 17.34
C GLU A 258 1.75 -7.59 18.75
N ASP A 259 1.05 -8.31 19.61
CA ASP A 259 1.32 -8.25 21.05
C ASP A 259 2.36 -9.29 21.47
N LYS A 260 2.49 -10.41 20.74
CA LYS A 260 3.55 -11.40 21.00
C LYS A 260 4.96 -10.92 20.73
N LYS A 261 5.17 -10.12 19.68
CA LYS A 261 6.51 -9.53 19.49
C LYS A 261 6.79 -8.43 20.53
N GLN A 262 5.75 -7.86 21.15
CA GLN A 262 5.86 -6.95 22.29
C GLN A 262 6.08 -7.68 23.65
N GLU A 263 5.76 -8.99 23.72
CA GLU A 263 5.87 -9.82 24.92
C GLU A 263 7.33 -10.15 25.29
N ARG A 264 7.68 -9.95 26.56
CA ARG A 264 9.09 -10.04 27.02
C ARG A 264 9.54 -11.45 27.36
N ASP A 265 8.62 -12.38 27.57
CA ASP A 265 8.97 -13.75 27.92
C ASP A 265 9.37 -14.54 26.66
N PRO A 266 10.62 -15.04 26.58
CA PRO A 266 11.06 -15.88 25.47
C PRO A 266 10.21 -17.14 25.24
N GLU A 267 9.45 -17.60 26.25
CA GLU A 267 8.53 -18.75 26.10
C GLU A 267 7.29 -18.40 25.26
N PHE A 268 6.92 -17.12 25.11
CA PHE A 268 5.76 -16.66 24.33
C PHE A 268 6.13 -16.02 22.96
N GLN A 269 7.42 -15.92 22.64
CA GLN A 269 7.94 -15.32 21.40
C GLN A 269 7.77 -16.16 20.12
N ASP A 270 7.20 -17.37 20.22
CA ASP A 270 6.90 -18.19 19.06
C ASP A 270 5.62 -17.68 18.37
N THR A 271 5.80 -16.96 17.27
CA THR A 271 4.74 -16.39 16.42
C THR A 271 4.19 -17.47 15.49
N TRP A 272 2.90 -17.40 15.19
CA TRP A 272 2.29 -18.32 14.23
C TRP A 272 2.73 -17.97 12.82
N THR A 273 2.98 -19.00 12.02
CA THR A 273 3.10 -18.88 10.57
C THR A 273 1.76 -18.44 9.95
N PRO A 274 1.76 -17.78 8.78
CA PRO A 274 0.53 -17.47 8.05
C PRO A 274 -0.39 -18.69 7.87
N GLU A 275 0.17 -19.88 7.63
CA GLU A 275 -0.59 -21.13 7.52
C GLU A 275 -1.25 -21.54 8.83
N GLU A 276 -0.58 -21.38 9.97
CA GLU A 276 -1.17 -21.62 11.28
C GLU A 276 -2.28 -20.60 11.57
N MET A 277 -2.10 -19.33 11.19
CA MET A 277 -3.12 -18.30 11.41
C MET A 277 -4.36 -18.53 10.57
N ARG A 278 -4.23 -19.03 9.34
CA ARG A 278 -5.38 -19.44 8.52
C ARG A 278 -6.23 -20.55 9.15
N ARG A 279 -5.70 -21.27 10.15
CA ARG A 279 -6.41 -22.30 10.95
C ARG A 279 -6.87 -21.80 12.31
N MET A 280 -6.72 -20.50 12.60
CA MET A 280 -7.32 -19.93 13.81
C MET A 280 -8.83 -20.05 13.76
N THR A 281 -9.43 -20.03 14.94
CA THR A 281 -10.87 -20.07 15.10
C THR A 281 -11.58 -19.07 14.17
N PRO A 282 -12.37 -19.55 13.20
CA PRO A 282 -13.02 -18.69 12.23
C PRO A 282 -14.21 -17.97 12.83
N SER A 283 -14.63 -16.91 12.13
CA SER A 283 -15.83 -16.15 12.48
C SER A 283 -17.09 -16.95 12.13
N ILE A 284 -18.06 -16.95 13.04
CA ILE A 284 -19.39 -17.55 12.83
C ILE A 284 -20.41 -16.42 12.90
N PHE A 285 -21.21 -16.27 11.86
CA PHE A 285 -22.14 -15.16 11.73
C PHE A 285 -23.57 -15.64 11.95
N THR A 286 -24.32 -14.98 12.83
CA THR A 286 -25.78 -15.10 12.90
C THR A 286 -26.35 -14.22 11.81
N VAL A 287 -27.17 -14.73 10.89
CA VAL A 287 -27.74 -14.03 9.75
C VAL A 287 -29.02 -13.29 10.14
N GLY A 288 -29.20 -12.08 9.62
CA GLY A 288 -30.30 -11.19 9.97
C GLY A 288 -30.71 -10.26 8.83
N GLY A 289 -31.76 -9.48 9.07
CA GLY A 289 -32.23 -8.44 8.14
C GLY A 289 -32.52 -8.96 6.73
N ARG A 290 -32.01 -8.27 5.72
CA ARG A 290 -32.28 -8.56 4.30
C ARG A 290 -31.76 -9.92 3.84
N ALA A 291 -30.70 -10.43 4.46
CA ALA A 291 -30.18 -11.75 4.12
C ALA A 291 -31.16 -12.87 4.51
N LEU A 292 -31.99 -12.68 5.55
CA LEU A 292 -33.05 -13.63 5.94
C LEU A 292 -34.30 -13.54 5.05
N GLU A 293 -34.50 -12.44 4.33
CA GLU A 293 -35.70 -12.26 3.50
C GLU A 293 -35.72 -13.31 2.38
N GLY A 294 -36.78 -14.10 2.34
CA GLY A 294 -36.89 -15.21 1.40
C GLY A 294 -35.82 -16.29 1.58
N GLU A 295 -35.16 -16.34 2.75
CA GLU A 295 -34.08 -17.29 3.05
C GLU A 295 -32.88 -17.18 2.09
N ARG A 296 -32.64 -15.98 1.53
CA ARG A 296 -31.61 -15.71 0.51
C ARG A 296 -30.24 -16.33 0.85
N TYR A 297 -29.75 -16.15 2.07
CA TYR A 297 -28.45 -16.68 2.51
C TYR A 297 -28.29 -18.21 2.39
N GLN A 298 -29.39 -18.97 2.36
CA GLN A 298 -29.35 -20.43 2.27
C GLN A 298 -28.82 -20.91 0.91
N GLY A 299 -28.87 -20.05 -0.11
CA GLY A 299 -28.25 -20.31 -1.41
C GLY A 299 -26.72 -20.21 -1.38
N TRP A 300 -26.15 -19.39 -0.46
CA TRP A 300 -24.73 -19.01 -0.46
C TRP A 300 -23.77 -20.12 -0.01
N GLY A 301 -24.30 -21.26 0.45
CA GLY A 301 -23.52 -22.43 0.80
C GLY A 301 -24.42 -23.57 1.28
N PRO A 302 -23.89 -24.80 1.42
CA PRO A 302 -24.68 -25.97 1.81
C PRO A 302 -25.20 -25.88 3.25
N GLU A 303 -26.36 -26.49 3.51
CA GLU A 303 -26.87 -26.70 4.88
C GLU A 303 -26.02 -27.79 5.58
N ALA A 304 -25.19 -27.38 6.53
CA ALA A 304 -24.39 -28.28 7.35
C ALA A 304 -23.79 -27.56 8.57
N GLU A 305 -23.76 -28.25 9.72
CA GLU A 305 -22.84 -27.91 10.80
C GLU A 305 -21.47 -28.56 10.49
N PRO A 306 -20.39 -27.78 10.28
CA PRO A 306 -19.13 -28.32 9.82
C PRO A 306 -18.45 -29.17 10.91
N VAL A 307 -17.77 -30.23 10.50
CA VAL A 307 -16.87 -30.97 11.40
C VAL A 307 -15.63 -30.12 11.65
N VAL A 308 -15.39 -29.79 12.91
CA VAL A 308 -14.25 -28.96 13.32
C VAL A 308 -13.17 -29.83 13.97
N ASP A 309 -11.93 -29.67 13.51
CA ASP A 309 -10.75 -30.20 14.19
C ASP A 309 -10.24 -29.17 15.21
N ASP A 310 -10.23 -29.55 16.48
CA ASP A 310 -9.58 -28.77 17.55
C ASP A 310 -8.09 -29.15 17.61
N LEU A 311 -7.26 -28.25 17.10
CA LEU A 311 -5.80 -28.42 17.07
C LEU A 311 -5.12 -27.86 18.33
N GLY A 312 -5.90 -27.26 19.24
CA GLY A 312 -5.45 -26.89 20.58
C GLY A 312 -5.67 -25.43 20.96
N THR A 313 -5.20 -25.13 22.16
CA THR A 313 -5.29 -23.82 22.82
C THR A 313 -3.91 -23.14 22.83
N ARG A 314 -3.91 -21.81 22.73
CA ARG A 314 -2.69 -20.98 22.76
C ARG A 314 -2.98 -19.52 23.11
N GLY A 315 -4.10 -19.27 23.78
CA GLY A 315 -4.39 -17.96 24.37
C GLY A 315 -3.43 -17.64 25.52
N PHE A 316 -3.46 -16.41 26.01
CA PHE A 316 -2.59 -15.93 27.09
C PHE A 316 -3.36 -15.81 28.40
N ASP A 317 -2.66 -15.95 29.53
CA ASP A 317 -3.20 -15.80 30.88
C ASP A 317 -4.54 -16.54 31.09
N ASP A 318 -5.60 -15.81 31.46
CA ASP A 318 -6.95 -16.33 31.72
C ASP A 318 -7.59 -16.97 30.46
N TYR A 319 -6.98 -16.81 29.28
CA TYR A 319 -7.42 -17.36 28.00
C TYR A 319 -6.60 -18.58 27.54
N SER A 320 -5.66 -19.09 28.35
CA SER A 320 -4.81 -20.23 27.97
C SER A 320 -5.58 -21.51 27.64
N ASP A 321 -6.77 -21.65 28.23
CA ASP A 321 -7.63 -22.83 28.07
C ASP A 321 -8.68 -22.65 26.94
N VAL A 322 -8.67 -21.53 26.22
CA VAL A 322 -9.59 -21.28 25.10
C VAL A 322 -9.04 -21.92 23.81
N PRO A 323 -9.83 -22.75 23.10
CA PRO A 323 -9.48 -23.23 21.76
C PRO A 323 -9.32 -22.09 20.77
N VAL A 324 -8.10 -21.95 20.23
CA VAL A 324 -7.75 -20.89 19.27
C VAL A 324 -7.43 -21.46 17.88
N GLN A 325 -7.22 -22.76 17.76
CA GLN A 325 -7.11 -23.45 16.47
C GLN A 325 -8.29 -24.40 16.27
N LEU A 326 -9.38 -23.83 15.78
CA LEU A 326 -10.53 -24.58 15.32
C LEU A 326 -10.50 -24.55 13.80
N ASP A 327 -10.15 -25.66 13.16
CA ASP A 327 -10.07 -25.79 11.70
C ASP A 327 -11.31 -26.54 11.19
N PRO A 328 -12.34 -25.87 10.65
CA PRO A 328 -13.48 -26.55 10.08
C PRO A 328 -13.05 -27.26 8.80
N ARG A 329 -13.36 -28.54 8.68
CA ARG A 329 -13.10 -29.29 7.45
C ARG A 329 -13.95 -28.73 6.32
N TRP A 330 -13.42 -28.82 5.10
CA TRP A 330 -14.21 -28.54 3.91
C TRP A 330 -15.42 -29.46 3.86
N ILE A 331 -16.54 -28.92 3.39
CA ILE A 331 -17.72 -29.72 3.10
C ILE A 331 -17.44 -30.49 1.80
N GLU A 332 -17.45 -31.82 1.90
CA GLU A 332 -17.35 -32.72 0.76
C GLU A 332 -18.76 -32.97 0.17
N ASP A 333 -18.84 -33.44 -1.08
CA ASP A 333 -20.08 -33.83 -1.75
C ASP A 333 -21.15 -32.70 -1.85
N ILE A 334 -20.71 -31.46 -2.13
CA ILE A 334 -21.61 -30.33 -2.34
C ILE A 334 -22.45 -30.55 -3.61
N ASP A 335 -23.78 -30.41 -3.49
CA ASP A 335 -24.67 -30.41 -4.65
C ASP A 335 -24.67 -29.04 -5.34
N ASN A 336 -23.75 -28.87 -6.29
CA ASN A 336 -23.59 -27.64 -7.08
C ASN A 336 -24.84 -27.22 -7.88
N THR A 337 -25.87 -28.08 -7.98
CA THR A 337 -27.13 -27.72 -8.62
C THR A 337 -28.05 -26.87 -7.74
N THR A 338 -27.84 -26.89 -6.41
CA THR A 338 -28.75 -26.23 -5.46
C THR A 338 -28.06 -25.18 -4.60
N THR A 339 -26.73 -25.21 -4.49
CA THR A 339 -26.00 -24.30 -3.60
C THR A 339 -24.66 -23.87 -4.17
N GLU A 340 -24.17 -22.71 -3.71
CA GLU A 340 -22.85 -22.23 -4.05
C GLU A 340 -21.74 -23.11 -3.48
N THR A 341 -20.63 -23.18 -4.21
CA THR A 341 -19.44 -23.97 -3.87
C THR A 341 -18.26 -23.11 -3.42
N GLU A 342 -18.27 -21.81 -3.76
CA GLU A 342 -17.17 -20.87 -3.49
C GLU A 342 -17.68 -19.45 -3.19
N GLY A 343 -18.66 -19.30 -2.29
CA GLY A 343 -19.10 -17.98 -1.81
C GLY A 343 -18.15 -17.37 -0.78
N TRP A 344 -17.99 -16.04 -0.79
CA TRP A 344 -17.14 -15.30 0.13
C TRP A 344 -17.86 -14.12 0.76
N LEU A 345 -17.57 -13.81 2.02
CA LEU A 345 -17.85 -12.50 2.60
C LEU A 345 -16.61 -11.62 2.46
N SER A 346 -16.76 -10.37 2.00
CA SER A 346 -15.65 -9.43 1.82
C SER A 346 -16.03 -8.02 2.24
N GLY A 347 -15.09 -7.27 2.82
CA GLY A 347 -15.26 -5.89 3.22
C GLY A 347 -14.58 -5.57 4.55
N TYR A 348 -15.06 -4.57 5.25
CA TYR A 348 -14.54 -4.19 6.57
C TYR A 348 -15.27 -5.02 7.62
N PHE A 349 -14.61 -5.97 8.26
CA PHE A 349 -15.26 -6.82 9.29
C PHE A 349 -15.27 -6.17 10.66
N GLY A 350 -14.16 -5.59 11.07
CA GLY A 350 -14.02 -4.81 12.30
C GLY A 350 -13.77 -3.37 11.92
N ASN A 351 -12.55 -2.91 12.16
CA ASN A 351 -12.14 -1.53 11.92
C ASN A 351 -12.31 -1.12 10.44
N ASN A 352 -12.84 0.08 10.22
CA ASN A 352 -13.19 0.66 8.90
C ASN A 352 -11.98 1.12 8.06
N TYR A 353 -10.77 0.70 8.41
CA TYR A 353 -9.54 0.84 7.63
C TYR A 353 -8.95 -0.51 7.19
N ALA A 354 -9.45 -1.63 7.73
CA ALA A 354 -8.88 -2.96 7.51
C ALA A 354 -9.90 -3.83 6.78
N ASN A 355 -9.83 -3.85 5.45
CA ASN A 355 -10.63 -4.79 4.68
C ASN A 355 -10.14 -6.22 4.91
N ASP A 356 -11.03 -7.18 4.76
CA ASP A 356 -10.74 -8.61 4.85
C ASP A 356 -11.75 -9.40 4.01
N MET A 357 -11.49 -10.69 3.82
CA MET A 357 -12.47 -11.61 3.22
C MET A 357 -12.40 -12.99 3.87
N VAL A 358 -13.55 -13.65 4.04
CA VAL A 358 -13.65 -14.99 4.62
C VAL A 358 -14.57 -15.87 3.77
N ARG A 359 -14.16 -17.11 3.50
CA ARG A 359 -14.94 -18.02 2.65
C ARG A 359 -16.09 -18.64 3.43
N ILE A 360 -17.28 -18.63 2.84
CA ILE A 360 -18.46 -19.30 3.36
C ILE A 360 -18.28 -20.82 3.18
N LEU A 361 -18.52 -21.58 4.25
CA LEU A 361 -18.47 -23.05 4.22
C LEU A 361 -19.87 -23.66 4.16
N SER A 362 -20.76 -23.19 5.03
CA SER A 362 -22.08 -23.77 5.23
C SER A 362 -22.95 -22.88 6.10
N TRP A 363 -24.21 -23.26 6.28
CA TRP A 363 -25.12 -22.67 7.27
C TRP A 363 -25.89 -23.76 8.05
N ASP A 364 -26.40 -23.41 9.24
CA ASP A 364 -27.36 -24.19 10.03
C ASP A 364 -28.26 -23.26 10.84
N GLY A 365 -29.58 -23.38 10.68
CA GLY A 365 -30.52 -22.41 11.23
C GLY A 365 -30.20 -21.00 10.73
N ASP A 366 -30.05 -20.03 11.64
CA ASP A 366 -29.63 -18.67 11.32
C ASP A 366 -28.10 -18.47 11.37
N ARG A 367 -27.29 -19.53 11.44
CA ARG A 367 -25.82 -19.41 11.54
C ARG A 367 -25.16 -19.70 10.20
N LEU A 368 -24.17 -18.87 9.85
CA LEU A 368 -23.28 -19.01 8.71
C LEU A 368 -21.86 -19.29 9.22
N PHE A 369 -21.29 -20.41 8.77
CA PHE A 369 -19.95 -20.86 9.14
C PHE A 369 -18.95 -20.49 8.05
N THR A 370 -17.75 -20.06 8.46
CA THR A 370 -16.69 -19.68 7.53
C THR A 370 -15.42 -20.51 7.73
N LYS A 371 -14.59 -20.60 6.69
CA LYS A 371 -13.35 -21.38 6.71
C LYS A 371 -12.21 -20.65 7.42
N TYR A 372 -12.09 -19.35 7.18
CA TYR A 372 -10.94 -18.56 7.60
C TYR A 372 -11.32 -17.58 8.71
N PRO A 373 -10.38 -17.27 9.61
CA PRO A 373 -10.55 -16.15 10.53
C PRO A 373 -10.45 -14.81 9.78
N SER A 374 -11.05 -13.79 10.37
CA SER A 374 -10.76 -12.40 10.05
C SER A 374 -9.58 -11.90 10.89
N MET A 375 -8.79 -10.95 10.36
CA MET A 375 -7.61 -10.36 11.01
C MET A 375 -8.00 -9.71 12.33
N TYR A 376 -9.05 -8.87 12.28
CA TYR A 376 -9.72 -8.32 13.42
C TYR A 376 -11.02 -9.05 13.66
N ILE A 377 -11.38 -9.21 14.92
CA ILE A 377 -12.73 -9.64 15.29
C ILE A 377 -13.76 -8.72 14.63
N PRO A 378 -14.78 -9.28 13.94
CA PRO A 378 -15.82 -8.45 13.36
C PRO A 378 -16.65 -7.76 14.45
N GLN A 379 -17.03 -6.51 14.21
CA GLN A 379 -17.68 -5.66 15.22
C GLN A 379 -18.78 -4.80 14.60
N ASP A 380 -19.99 -4.89 15.15
CA ASP A 380 -21.14 -4.07 14.77
C ASP A 380 -20.82 -2.57 14.67
N ALA A 381 -19.86 -2.08 15.46
CA ALA A 381 -19.40 -0.70 15.49
C ALA A 381 -18.64 -0.23 14.24
N TRP A 382 -18.20 -1.08 13.31
CA TRP A 382 -17.44 -0.63 12.13
C TRP A 382 -17.59 -1.48 10.86
N THR A 383 -18.36 -2.57 10.90
CA THR A 383 -18.48 -3.52 9.79
C THR A 383 -19.27 -3.02 8.57
N LYS A 384 -18.79 -3.36 7.37
CA LYS A 384 -19.46 -3.23 6.06
C LYS A 384 -18.99 -4.38 5.18
N VAL A 385 -19.87 -5.31 4.84
CA VAL A 385 -19.49 -6.51 4.05
C VAL A 385 -20.48 -6.75 2.93
N LYS A 386 -19.99 -7.41 1.87
CA LYS A 386 -20.76 -8.00 0.79
C LYS A 386 -20.55 -9.50 0.77
N VAL A 387 -21.45 -10.23 0.14
CA VAL A 387 -21.17 -11.58 -0.34
C VAL A 387 -20.69 -11.49 -1.79
N LEU A 388 -19.68 -12.26 -2.18
CA LEU A 388 -19.06 -12.28 -3.50
C LEU A 388 -19.00 -13.71 -4.05
N ASN A 389 -18.96 -13.81 -5.38
CA ASN A 389 -18.86 -15.06 -6.13
C ASN A 389 -20.04 -16.01 -5.85
N VAL A 390 -21.25 -15.47 -5.91
CA VAL A 390 -22.50 -16.21 -5.68
C VAL A 390 -23.38 -16.12 -6.92
N LEU A 391 -23.49 -17.22 -7.67
CA LEU A 391 -24.26 -17.25 -8.92
C LEU A 391 -25.75 -16.91 -8.71
N SER A 392 -26.35 -17.36 -7.60
CA SER A 392 -27.76 -17.05 -7.29
C SER A 392 -28.04 -15.57 -7.05
N GLU A 393 -27.00 -14.75 -6.84
CA GLU A 393 -27.09 -13.30 -6.66
C GLU A 393 -26.73 -12.52 -7.92
N MET A 394 -26.44 -13.20 -9.05
CA MET A 394 -26.11 -12.55 -10.34
C MET A 394 -27.35 -11.88 -10.95
N ASP A 395 -27.77 -10.77 -10.36
CA ASP A 395 -29.03 -10.08 -10.63
C ASP A 395 -28.84 -8.70 -11.29
N ALA A 396 -27.60 -8.19 -11.38
CA ALA A 396 -27.25 -6.92 -12.03
C ALA A 396 -26.44 -7.09 -13.34
N GLU A 397 -26.57 -6.09 -14.22
CA GLU A 397 -25.73 -5.99 -15.42
C GLU A 397 -24.27 -5.73 -15.02
N GLY A 398 -23.32 -6.33 -15.73
CA GLY A 398 -21.89 -6.26 -15.44
C GLY A 398 -21.38 -7.33 -14.47
N GLU A 399 -22.26 -8.18 -13.94
CA GLU A 399 -21.86 -9.26 -13.02
C GLU A 399 -21.43 -10.54 -13.75
N TYR A 400 -20.40 -11.19 -13.22
CA TYR A 400 -19.92 -12.49 -13.69
C TYR A 400 -19.67 -13.49 -12.56
N TYR A 401 -19.70 -14.77 -12.90
CA TYR A 401 -19.41 -15.89 -12.00
C TYR A 401 -18.65 -16.98 -12.76
N ILE A 402 -17.68 -17.63 -12.11
CA ILE A 402 -16.95 -18.75 -12.71
C ILE A 402 -17.22 -20.00 -11.90
N ASP A 403 -17.87 -20.99 -12.51
CA ASP A 403 -18.08 -22.30 -11.92
C ASP A 403 -16.80 -23.14 -12.05
N ARG A 404 -16.07 -23.27 -10.94
CA ARG A 404 -14.84 -24.09 -10.83
C ARG A 404 -15.10 -25.47 -10.22
N HIS A 405 -16.34 -25.76 -9.86
CA HIS A 405 -16.65 -27.00 -9.16
C HIS A 405 -16.48 -28.20 -10.09
N ASP A 406 -15.80 -29.25 -9.62
CA ASP A 406 -15.59 -30.50 -10.37
C ASP A 406 -15.08 -30.31 -11.81
N ASP A 407 -14.18 -29.34 -12.02
CA ASP A 407 -13.61 -28.96 -13.32
C ASP A 407 -14.67 -28.55 -14.36
N ASN A 408 -15.80 -27.96 -13.91
CA ASN A 408 -16.84 -27.46 -14.80
C ASN A 408 -16.33 -26.36 -15.73
N ASP A 409 -15.51 -25.45 -15.18
CA ASP A 409 -14.81 -24.35 -15.86
C ASP A 409 -15.71 -23.52 -16.79
N VAL A 410 -16.90 -23.13 -16.31
CA VAL A 410 -17.86 -22.31 -17.06
C VAL A 410 -17.93 -20.90 -16.49
N LEU A 411 -17.72 -19.91 -17.35
CA LEU A 411 -17.96 -18.50 -17.06
C LEU A 411 -19.42 -18.15 -17.38
N TYR A 412 -20.12 -17.59 -16.41
CA TYR A 412 -21.44 -16.96 -16.54
C TYR A 412 -21.25 -15.44 -16.50
N TYR A 413 -21.91 -14.72 -17.39
CA TYR A 413 -21.82 -13.26 -17.44
C TYR A 413 -23.15 -12.64 -17.84
N LYS A 414 -23.55 -11.56 -17.17
CA LYS A 414 -24.73 -10.75 -17.47
C LYS A 414 -24.29 -9.42 -18.10
N PRO A 415 -24.09 -9.35 -19.43
CA PRO A 415 -23.59 -8.14 -20.10
C PRO A 415 -24.49 -6.92 -19.92
N GLU A 416 -23.85 -5.74 -19.89
CA GLU A 416 -24.56 -4.46 -20.02
C GLU A 416 -25.36 -4.43 -21.33
N GLY A 417 -26.64 -4.06 -21.26
CA GLY A 417 -27.55 -4.11 -22.40
C GLY A 417 -27.95 -5.52 -22.86
N GLY A 418 -27.57 -6.56 -22.13
CA GLY A 418 -28.06 -7.94 -22.31
C GLY A 418 -27.47 -8.73 -23.48
N THR A 419 -26.41 -8.25 -24.13
CA THR A 419 -25.80 -8.94 -25.28
C THR A 419 -24.27 -8.88 -25.30
N MET A 420 -23.66 -9.98 -25.74
CA MET A 420 -22.23 -10.05 -26.07
C MET A 420 -21.93 -9.67 -27.53
N GLU A 421 -22.96 -9.47 -28.36
CA GLU A 421 -22.77 -9.13 -29.77
C GLU A 421 -22.07 -7.79 -29.95
N GLY A 422 -20.88 -7.82 -30.55
CA GLY A 422 -20.07 -6.61 -30.80
C GLY A 422 -19.18 -6.19 -29.62
N SER A 423 -19.24 -6.92 -28.51
CA SER A 423 -18.35 -6.75 -27.35
C SER A 423 -17.05 -7.52 -27.55
N THR A 424 -15.95 -7.01 -26.97
CA THR A 424 -14.70 -7.75 -26.81
C THR A 424 -14.59 -8.21 -25.38
N ALA A 425 -14.23 -9.47 -25.12
CA ALA A 425 -14.07 -9.99 -23.77
C ALA A 425 -12.71 -10.66 -23.62
N ALA A 426 -12.12 -10.53 -22.44
CA ALA A 426 -10.89 -11.22 -22.06
C ALA A 426 -10.94 -11.61 -20.59
N LEU A 427 -10.35 -12.76 -20.26
CA LEU A 427 -10.17 -13.21 -18.89
C LEU A 427 -8.71 -13.00 -18.46
N GLN A 428 -8.54 -12.32 -17.34
CA GLN A 428 -7.23 -12.07 -16.74
C GLN A 428 -6.88 -13.20 -15.78
N THR A 429 -5.82 -13.95 -16.10
CA THR A 429 -5.36 -15.08 -15.27
C THR A 429 -3.85 -15.04 -15.01
N PHE A 430 -3.14 -14.09 -15.64
CA PHE A 430 -1.69 -13.96 -15.55
C PHE A 430 -1.26 -13.44 -14.18
N ASP A 431 -0.58 -14.28 -13.41
CA ASP A 431 -0.18 -14.04 -12.02
C ASP A 431 1.28 -13.59 -11.87
N LYS A 432 1.83 -12.91 -12.89
CA LYS A 432 3.23 -12.48 -12.94
C LYS A 432 3.39 -11.02 -13.36
N ASN A 433 4.58 -10.45 -13.18
CA ASN A 433 4.87 -9.10 -13.67
C ASN A 433 4.99 -9.10 -15.20
N PHE A 434 4.63 -8.00 -15.87
CA PHE A 434 4.97 -7.81 -17.29
C PHE A 434 6.49 -7.71 -17.47
N PHE A 435 7.14 -6.94 -16.60
CA PHE A 435 8.59 -6.77 -16.53
C PHE A 435 9.09 -6.94 -15.10
N LEU A 436 10.15 -7.74 -14.95
CA LEU A 436 10.98 -7.80 -13.76
C LEU A 436 12.36 -7.24 -14.11
N ILE A 437 12.77 -6.14 -13.47
CA ILE A 437 14.00 -5.42 -13.75
C ILE A 437 14.90 -5.51 -12.51
N GLU A 438 15.84 -6.46 -12.52
CA GLU A 438 16.66 -6.78 -11.34
C GLU A 438 18.15 -6.52 -11.59
N GLY A 439 18.81 -5.72 -10.76
CA GLY A 439 20.26 -5.49 -10.81
C GLY A 439 20.75 -4.88 -12.12
N THR A 440 19.93 -4.02 -12.75
CA THR A 440 20.27 -3.34 -14.02
C THR A 440 20.55 -1.85 -13.82
N GLU A 441 21.20 -1.24 -14.81
CA GLU A 441 21.44 0.21 -14.87
C GLU A 441 20.84 0.83 -16.14
N GLY A 442 20.21 1.99 -16.02
CA GLY A 442 19.85 2.83 -17.17
C GLY A 442 18.89 2.19 -18.17
N VAL A 443 18.00 1.30 -17.71
CA VAL A 443 16.92 0.72 -18.51
C VAL A 443 15.82 1.76 -18.71
N THR A 444 15.12 1.72 -19.85
CA THR A 444 13.94 2.56 -20.08
C THR A 444 12.80 1.76 -20.66
N LEU A 445 11.62 1.81 -20.02
CA LEU A 445 10.36 1.41 -20.63
C LEU A 445 9.60 2.68 -21.00
N ARG A 446 9.17 2.81 -22.26
CA ARG A 446 8.51 4.03 -22.73
C ARG A 446 7.35 3.76 -23.68
N GLY A 447 6.23 4.45 -23.51
CA GLY A 447 5.14 4.47 -24.52
C GLY A 447 4.38 3.16 -24.63
N LEU A 448 4.41 2.32 -23.59
CA LEU A 448 3.83 0.96 -23.62
C LEU A 448 2.52 0.95 -22.83
N THR A 449 1.50 0.32 -23.39
CA THR A 449 0.30 -0.07 -22.64
C THR A 449 0.51 -1.47 -22.07
N MET A 450 0.23 -1.67 -20.79
CA MET A 450 0.39 -2.92 -20.06
C MET A 450 -0.88 -3.23 -19.26
N SER A 451 -1.51 -4.38 -19.50
CA SER A 451 -2.78 -4.68 -18.82
C SER A 451 -3.05 -6.15 -18.55
N GLY A 452 -3.79 -6.45 -17.49
CA GLY A 452 -4.27 -7.79 -17.17
C GLY A 452 -3.25 -8.65 -16.43
N SER A 453 -2.87 -8.21 -15.23
CA SER A 453 -1.99 -8.95 -14.31
C SER A 453 -2.67 -9.08 -12.95
N LEU A 454 -2.70 -10.29 -12.39
CA LEU A 454 -3.24 -10.57 -11.06
C LEU A 454 -2.30 -10.20 -9.92
N ILE A 455 -1.06 -9.81 -10.25
CA ILE A 455 -0.09 -9.24 -9.33
C ILE A 455 0.40 -7.89 -9.85
N SER A 456 1.44 -7.29 -9.25
CA SER A 456 1.95 -6.00 -9.70
C SER A 456 2.42 -5.97 -11.15
N GLY A 457 2.26 -4.84 -11.83
CA GLY A 457 2.58 -4.72 -13.27
C GLY A 457 4.08 -4.80 -13.56
N VAL A 458 4.87 -3.88 -13.01
CA VAL A 458 6.32 -3.82 -13.20
C VAL A 458 7.05 -3.83 -11.86
N GLN A 459 8.09 -4.65 -11.73
CA GLN A 459 8.89 -4.77 -10.50
C GLN A 459 10.35 -4.42 -10.78
N LEU A 460 10.90 -3.46 -10.03
CA LEU A 460 12.33 -3.10 -10.03
C LEU A 460 12.96 -3.60 -8.73
N LEU A 461 14.12 -4.25 -8.82
CA LEU A 461 14.88 -4.76 -7.68
C LEU A 461 16.36 -4.42 -7.88
N ASP A 462 16.97 -3.68 -6.97
CA ASP A 462 18.37 -3.22 -7.08
C ASP A 462 18.69 -2.51 -8.42
N ALA A 463 17.67 -1.91 -9.04
CA ALA A 463 17.82 -1.18 -10.30
C ALA A 463 18.37 0.23 -10.04
N VAL A 464 19.19 0.74 -10.96
CA VAL A 464 19.78 2.07 -10.84
C VAL A 464 19.51 2.90 -12.09
N GLY A 465 18.91 4.08 -11.92
CA GLY A 465 18.69 4.99 -13.04
C GLY A 465 17.69 4.46 -14.09
N THR A 466 16.79 3.55 -13.70
CA THR A 466 15.72 3.08 -14.59
C THR A 466 14.66 4.16 -14.77
N MET A 467 14.17 4.29 -15.99
CA MET A 467 13.13 5.25 -16.37
C MET A 467 11.89 4.50 -16.87
N ILE A 468 10.76 4.68 -16.20
CA ILE A 468 9.44 4.27 -16.68
C ILE A 468 8.71 5.55 -17.07
N ASP A 469 8.40 5.72 -18.35
CA ASP A 469 8.02 7.02 -18.91
C ASP A 469 6.89 6.86 -19.93
N ASP A 470 5.81 7.62 -19.79
CA ASP A 470 4.71 7.59 -20.77
C ASP A 470 4.13 6.17 -20.93
N VAL A 471 3.95 5.44 -19.82
CA VAL A 471 3.27 4.13 -19.85
C VAL A 471 1.82 4.26 -19.42
N ASP A 472 1.00 3.36 -19.93
CA ASP A 472 -0.38 3.14 -19.51
C ASP A 472 -0.43 1.77 -18.84
N ILE A 473 -0.75 1.72 -17.54
CA ILE A 473 -0.87 0.47 -16.80
C ILE A 473 -2.27 0.39 -16.20
N SER A 474 -2.99 -0.67 -16.57
CA SER A 474 -4.38 -0.85 -16.14
C SER A 474 -4.83 -2.29 -15.95
N ASN A 475 -5.88 -2.48 -15.15
CA ASN A 475 -6.40 -3.81 -14.79
C ASN A 475 -5.29 -4.70 -14.21
N VAL A 476 -4.74 -4.23 -13.09
CA VAL A 476 -3.67 -4.89 -12.34
C VAL A 476 -4.17 -5.09 -10.91
N SER A 477 -4.28 -6.33 -10.42
CA SER A 477 -4.93 -6.59 -9.12
C SER A 477 -4.09 -6.16 -7.91
N MET A 478 -2.81 -5.80 -8.10
CA MET A 478 -1.93 -5.22 -7.07
C MET A 478 -1.37 -3.86 -7.54
N ASP A 479 -0.15 -3.48 -7.12
CA ASP A 479 0.41 -2.18 -7.48
C ASP A 479 0.81 -2.10 -8.96
N ALA A 480 0.62 -0.96 -9.62
CA ALA A 480 1.08 -0.78 -11.00
C ALA A 480 2.60 -0.98 -11.13
N ILE A 481 3.38 -0.32 -10.25
CA ILE A 481 4.85 -0.36 -10.28
C ILE A 481 5.40 -0.50 -8.86
N ARG A 482 6.32 -1.43 -8.65
CA ARG A 482 7.02 -1.61 -7.37
C ARG A 482 8.53 -1.43 -7.55
N ILE A 483 9.13 -0.56 -6.73
CA ILE A 483 10.58 -0.37 -6.62
C ILE A 483 11.03 -0.90 -5.27
N GLY A 484 11.66 -2.08 -5.28
CA GLY A 484 11.96 -2.86 -4.09
C GLY A 484 10.85 -3.85 -3.73
N ARG A 485 11.12 -4.69 -2.73
CA ARG A 485 10.18 -5.69 -2.21
C ARG A 485 10.02 -5.56 -0.70
N THR A 486 8.81 -5.78 -0.22
CA THR A 486 8.49 -5.78 1.21
C THR A 486 8.85 -7.12 1.83
N THR A 487 9.44 -7.12 3.02
CA THR A 487 9.90 -8.33 3.73
C THR A 487 8.79 -9.03 4.51
N ASP A 488 7.71 -8.31 4.82
CA ASP A 488 6.59 -8.75 5.65
C ASP A 488 5.32 -8.02 5.19
N THR A 489 4.15 -8.36 5.75
CA THR A 489 2.85 -7.75 5.42
C THR A 489 2.42 -6.71 6.45
N ILE A 490 3.00 -6.75 7.66
CA ILE A 490 2.52 -5.96 8.80
C ILE A 490 3.39 -4.73 9.01
N THR A 491 2.89 -3.59 8.53
CA THR A 491 3.58 -2.30 8.61
C THR A 491 3.84 -1.82 10.04
N ALA A 492 3.11 -2.34 11.04
CA ALA A 492 3.33 -2.06 12.45
C ALA A 492 4.51 -2.82 13.06
N MET A 493 5.11 -3.81 12.38
CA MET A 493 6.26 -4.54 12.91
C MET A 493 7.57 -3.75 12.75
N PRO A 494 8.49 -3.78 13.73
CA PRO A 494 9.85 -3.25 13.57
C PRO A 494 10.65 -3.94 12.47
N ASP A 495 10.32 -5.21 12.17
CA ASP A 495 10.96 -6.03 11.14
C ASP A 495 10.45 -5.75 9.72
N TYR A 496 9.39 -4.95 9.59
CA TYR A 496 8.84 -4.60 8.29
C TYR A 496 9.80 -3.66 7.57
N GLU A 497 10.29 -4.09 6.42
CA GLU A 497 11.20 -3.32 5.58
C GLU A 497 10.82 -3.42 4.11
N THR A 498 11.11 -2.37 3.35
CA THR A 498 11.27 -2.50 1.89
C THR A 498 12.74 -2.56 1.57
N VAL A 499 13.15 -3.67 0.97
CA VAL A 499 14.55 -3.95 0.59
C VAL A 499 14.70 -3.94 -0.93
N GLN A 500 15.95 -3.84 -1.39
CA GLN A 500 16.31 -3.86 -2.81
C GLN A 500 15.62 -2.76 -3.65
N GLY A 501 15.40 -1.59 -3.06
CA GLY A 501 14.79 -0.45 -3.76
C GLY A 501 15.70 0.23 -4.79
N GLY A 502 16.97 -0.16 -4.88
CA GLY A 502 17.93 0.49 -5.77
C GLY A 502 18.03 2.00 -5.53
N ARG A 503 18.36 2.77 -6.57
CA ARG A 503 18.42 4.25 -6.49
C ARG A 503 18.25 4.95 -7.82
N ASP A 504 17.88 6.22 -7.75
CA ASP A 504 17.77 7.15 -8.89
C ASP A 504 16.80 6.67 -9.99
N ASN A 505 15.83 5.82 -9.65
CA ASN A 505 14.79 5.36 -10.58
C ASN A 505 13.65 6.37 -10.66
N VAL A 506 13.05 6.50 -11.84
CA VAL A 506 11.99 7.49 -12.09
C VAL A 506 10.80 6.85 -12.80
N VAL A 507 9.61 7.08 -12.27
CA VAL A 507 8.31 6.81 -12.91
C VAL A 507 7.67 8.15 -13.25
N GLN A 508 7.39 8.41 -14.52
CA GLN A 508 6.86 9.70 -14.93
C GLN A 508 5.93 9.68 -16.14
N ASN A 509 5.14 10.75 -16.29
CA ASN A 509 4.26 11.00 -17.43
C ASN A 509 3.30 9.84 -17.72
N SER A 510 2.98 9.02 -16.72
CA SER A 510 2.27 7.75 -16.91
C SER A 510 0.83 7.84 -16.42
N TYR A 511 -0.03 7.04 -17.04
CA TYR A 511 -1.41 6.84 -16.61
C TYR A 511 -1.54 5.48 -15.92
N LEU A 512 -1.78 5.48 -14.61
CA LEU A 512 -1.83 4.27 -13.78
C LEU A 512 -3.24 4.17 -13.21
N HIS A 513 -4.04 3.23 -13.71
CA HIS A 513 -5.48 3.23 -13.41
C HIS A 513 -6.09 1.84 -13.28
N ASP A 514 -7.25 1.72 -12.63
CA ASP A 514 -7.94 0.44 -12.45
C ASP A 514 -7.06 -0.61 -11.76
N LEU A 515 -6.62 -0.25 -10.55
CA LEU A 515 -5.63 -0.98 -9.77
C LEU A 515 -6.30 -1.59 -8.53
N GLY A 516 -6.16 -2.90 -8.35
CA GLY A 516 -6.60 -3.58 -7.13
C GLY A 516 -5.75 -3.17 -5.93
N GLY A 517 -4.45 -2.97 -6.14
CA GLY A 517 -3.50 -2.38 -5.20
C GLY A 517 -3.25 -0.89 -5.48
N GLY A 518 -2.01 -0.44 -5.32
CA GLY A 518 -1.61 0.96 -5.38
C GLY A 518 -0.98 1.41 -6.69
N GLY A 519 -0.48 2.64 -6.71
CA GLY A 519 0.21 3.20 -7.87
C GLY A 519 1.67 2.77 -7.91
N VAL A 520 2.52 3.54 -7.24
CA VAL A 520 3.98 3.34 -7.23
C VAL A 520 4.50 3.13 -5.81
N LEU A 521 5.08 1.95 -5.57
CA LEU A 521 5.92 1.73 -4.39
C LEU A 521 7.34 2.25 -4.66
N LEU A 522 7.77 3.22 -3.86
CA LEU A 522 9.07 3.89 -3.87
C LEU A 522 9.92 3.44 -2.67
N GLY A 523 10.50 2.25 -2.75
CA GLY A 523 11.52 1.78 -1.82
C GLY A 523 12.91 2.24 -2.24
N GLY A 524 13.80 2.50 -1.29
CA GLY A 524 15.21 2.79 -1.57
C GLY A 524 15.86 3.70 -0.53
N GLY A 525 17.19 3.68 -0.49
CA GLY A 525 17.97 4.29 0.57
C GLY A 525 18.13 3.38 1.79
N ASP A 526 19.00 3.79 2.72
CA ASP A 526 19.35 3.04 3.91
C ASP A 526 19.13 3.93 5.14
N ARG A 527 18.16 3.56 5.98
CA ARG A 527 17.85 4.33 7.20
C ARG A 527 18.94 4.24 8.26
N ALA A 528 19.72 3.15 8.31
CA ALA A 528 20.79 3.03 9.27
C ALA A 528 21.89 4.08 9.00
N THR A 529 22.18 4.35 7.72
CA THR A 529 23.26 5.25 7.28
C THR A 529 22.77 6.60 6.76
N LEU A 530 21.46 6.75 6.54
CA LEU A 530 20.81 7.89 5.87
C LEU A 530 21.27 8.12 4.41
N GLU A 531 21.78 7.07 3.75
CA GLU A 531 22.03 7.08 2.31
C GLU A 531 20.69 7.16 1.57
N ARG A 532 20.59 8.07 0.60
CA ARG A 532 19.34 8.35 -0.12
C ARG A 532 19.13 7.36 -1.27
N GLY A 533 17.89 6.94 -1.47
CA GLY A 533 17.45 6.22 -2.67
C GLY A 533 17.21 7.15 -3.87
N ASN A 534 16.68 8.36 -3.63
CA ASN A 534 16.33 9.33 -4.68
C ASN A 534 15.43 8.74 -5.80
N ASN A 535 14.56 7.78 -5.47
CA ASN A 535 13.56 7.29 -6.40
C ASN A 535 12.41 8.29 -6.48
N VAL A 536 11.85 8.50 -7.68
CA VAL A 536 10.87 9.56 -7.95
C VAL A 536 9.65 9.03 -8.70
N ALA A 537 8.45 9.38 -8.24
CA ALA A 537 7.22 9.28 -9.04
C ALA A 537 6.69 10.70 -9.30
N ARG A 538 6.59 11.11 -10.58
CA ARG A 538 6.15 12.46 -10.92
C ARG A 538 5.37 12.61 -12.22
N HIS A 539 4.52 13.63 -12.30
CA HIS A 539 3.71 13.90 -13.51
C HIS A 539 2.89 12.69 -13.95
N ASN A 540 2.45 11.85 -13.00
CA ASN A 540 1.57 10.72 -13.29
C ASN A 540 0.13 11.09 -12.95
N GLU A 541 -0.82 10.51 -13.67
CA GLU A 541 -2.21 10.42 -13.25
C GLU A 541 -2.44 9.02 -12.67
N ILE A 542 -2.86 8.96 -11.41
CA ILE A 542 -3.07 7.73 -10.66
C ILE A 542 -4.50 7.71 -10.13
N THR A 543 -5.33 6.80 -10.64
CA THR A 543 -6.78 6.83 -10.38
C THR A 543 -7.39 5.44 -10.21
N ARG A 544 -8.50 5.32 -9.49
CA ARG A 544 -9.20 4.03 -9.28
C ARG A 544 -8.26 2.93 -8.75
N PHE A 545 -7.51 3.27 -7.70
CA PHE A 545 -6.59 2.38 -7.00
C PHE A 545 -7.16 1.94 -5.64
N SER A 546 -6.51 1.00 -4.96
CA SER A 546 -6.97 0.35 -3.72
C SER A 546 -8.36 -0.29 -3.85
N LYS A 547 -8.74 -0.77 -5.05
CA LYS A 547 -10.08 -1.36 -5.28
C LYS A 547 -10.25 -2.69 -4.55
N LEU A 548 -9.18 -3.47 -4.42
CA LEU A 548 -9.22 -4.83 -3.86
C LEU A 548 -8.51 -4.94 -2.49
N ALA A 549 -7.56 -4.05 -2.21
CA ALA A 549 -6.78 -4.05 -0.97
C ALA A 549 -6.74 -2.67 -0.28
N THR A 550 -6.63 -2.69 1.05
CA THR A 550 -6.34 -1.51 1.87
C THR A 550 -4.84 -1.34 2.10
N TYR A 551 -4.41 -0.14 2.45
CA TYR A 551 -2.99 0.22 2.65
C TYR A 551 -2.08 0.02 1.41
N THR A 552 -2.66 0.16 0.21
CA THR A 552 -1.97 0.09 -1.08
C THR A 552 -2.09 1.46 -1.80
N PRO A 553 -1.39 2.50 -1.33
CA PRO A 553 -1.59 3.87 -1.78
C PRO A 553 -1.10 4.13 -3.21
N ALA A 554 -1.51 5.26 -3.80
CA ALA A 554 -0.94 5.77 -5.05
C ALA A 554 0.57 6.00 -4.96
N GLY A 555 1.07 6.45 -3.81
CA GLY A 555 2.49 6.57 -3.50
C GLY A 555 2.85 5.92 -2.17
N TYR A 556 3.72 4.91 -2.19
CA TYR A 556 4.26 4.29 -0.97
C TYR A 556 5.75 4.61 -0.82
N LEU A 557 6.14 5.46 0.13
CA LEU A 557 7.53 5.91 0.28
C LEU A 557 8.20 5.18 1.44
N TYR A 558 9.23 4.38 1.16
CA TYR A 558 10.03 3.70 2.19
C TYR A 558 11.52 3.97 2.05
N GLY A 559 12.22 4.09 3.18
CA GLY A 559 13.68 4.22 3.23
C GLY A 559 14.13 5.65 3.45
N VAL A 560 14.92 6.23 2.54
CA VAL A 560 15.45 7.60 2.69
C VAL A 560 15.44 8.35 1.38
N GLY A 561 14.81 9.53 1.36
CA GLY A 561 15.03 10.52 0.30
C GLY A 561 14.29 10.30 -1.01
N ASN A 562 13.21 9.52 -1.01
CA ASN A 562 12.36 9.31 -2.18
C ASN A 562 11.31 10.43 -2.33
N THR A 563 10.76 10.61 -3.52
CA THR A 563 9.92 11.78 -3.85
C THR A 563 8.69 11.39 -4.66
N PHE A 564 7.53 11.90 -4.24
CA PHE A 564 6.25 11.79 -4.93
C PHE A 564 5.75 13.22 -5.22
N GLU A 565 5.89 13.68 -6.47
CA GLU A 565 5.66 15.08 -6.80
C GLU A 565 4.90 15.32 -8.11
N TYR A 566 4.13 16.40 -8.21
CA TYR A 566 3.45 16.77 -9.46
C TYR A 566 2.50 15.69 -10.02
N ASN A 567 1.93 14.83 -9.17
CA ASN A 567 0.99 13.79 -9.60
C ASN A 567 -0.47 14.24 -9.43
N TYR A 568 -1.34 13.78 -10.33
CA TYR A 568 -2.79 13.82 -10.16
C TYR A 568 -3.25 12.52 -9.52
N VAL A 569 -3.91 12.58 -8.37
CA VAL A 569 -4.35 11.37 -7.65
C VAL A 569 -5.82 11.50 -7.31
N HIS A 570 -6.66 10.58 -7.81
CA HIS A 570 -8.10 10.70 -7.64
C HIS A 570 -8.88 9.37 -7.65
N ASP A 571 -10.15 9.44 -7.26
CA ASP A 571 -11.12 8.33 -7.29
C ASP A 571 -10.66 7.08 -6.52
N ALA A 572 -10.35 7.23 -5.22
CA ALA A 572 -9.83 6.13 -4.41
C ALA A 572 -10.59 5.93 -3.09
N PRO A 573 -10.84 4.67 -2.67
CA PRO A 573 -11.57 4.36 -1.44
C PRO A 573 -10.73 4.55 -0.18
N HIS A 574 -9.40 4.56 -0.28
CA HIS A 574 -8.46 4.58 0.85
C HIS A 574 -7.42 5.71 0.73
N MET A 575 -6.49 5.81 1.69
CA MET A 575 -5.38 6.78 1.69
C MET A 575 -4.55 6.78 0.40
N SER A 576 -4.04 7.95 0.03
CA SER A 576 -3.35 8.16 -1.25
C SER A 576 -1.84 8.07 -1.16
N VAL A 577 -1.24 8.42 -0.01
CA VAL A 577 0.21 8.35 0.20
C VAL A 577 0.53 7.80 1.58
N GLN A 578 1.47 6.86 1.65
CA GLN A 578 2.06 6.40 2.92
C GLN A 578 3.54 6.76 3.01
N ILE A 579 3.95 7.37 4.13
CA ILE A 579 5.34 7.71 4.42
C ILE A 579 5.89 6.76 5.50
N MET A 580 6.97 6.04 5.16
CA MET A 580 7.69 5.13 6.04
C MET A 580 9.21 5.29 5.91
N GLY A 581 9.72 6.46 6.29
CA GLY A 581 11.15 6.73 6.20
C GLY A 581 11.55 8.18 6.49
N ASN A 582 12.73 8.56 6.00
CA ASN A 582 13.38 9.83 6.28
C ASN A 582 13.54 10.69 5.02
N ASP A 583 13.57 12.01 5.18
CA ASP A 583 13.78 12.99 4.12
C ASP A 583 12.90 12.80 2.86
N MET A 584 11.69 12.26 3.04
CA MET A 584 10.72 12.04 1.97
C MET A 584 10.06 13.34 1.55
N LYS A 585 9.64 13.40 0.28
CA LYS A 585 8.92 14.56 -0.27
C LYS A 585 7.59 14.14 -0.90
N VAL A 586 6.52 14.81 -0.50
CA VAL A 586 5.19 14.69 -1.10
C VAL A 586 4.77 16.10 -1.50
N ASN A 587 5.17 16.54 -2.69
CA ASN A 587 5.10 17.96 -3.05
C ASN A 587 4.36 18.23 -4.37
N HIS A 588 3.64 19.34 -4.44
CA HIS A 588 2.98 19.78 -5.67
C HIS A 588 2.02 18.75 -6.29
N ASN A 589 1.38 17.90 -5.49
CA ASN A 589 0.39 16.95 -6.00
C ASN A 589 -1.03 17.53 -5.89
N HIS A 590 -1.93 17.05 -6.72
CA HIS A 590 -3.36 17.32 -6.63
C HIS A 590 -4.09 16.03 -6.25
N PHE A 591 -4.66 16.02 -5.05
CA PHE A 591 -5.50 14.94 -4.55
C PHE A 591 -6.96 15.35 -4.66
N TYR A 592 -7.78 14.56 -5.36
CA TYR A 592 -9.18 14.88 -5.63
C TYR A 592 -10.07 13.66 -5.43
N ASP A 593 -11.12 13.75 -4.59
CA ASP A 593 -12.09 12.66 -4.35
C ASP A 593 -11.41 11.34 -3.92
N THR A 594 -10.70 11.40 -2.79
CA THR A 594 -9.96 10.26 -2.23
C THR A 594 -10.42 9.93 -0.81
N VAL A 595 -10.07 8.73 -0.32
CA VAL A 595 -10.48 8.23 1.01
C VAL A 595 -12.00 8.07 1.14
N LYS A 596 -12.66 7.64 0.05
CA LYS A 596 -14.13 7.61 -0.06
C LYS A 596 -14.81 6.65 0.92
N ASN A 597 -14.19 5.48 1.16
CA ASN A 597 -14.85 4.34 1.80
C ASN A 597 -14.15 3.83 3.08
N ALA A 598 -13.04 4.46 3.49
CA ALA A 598 -12.29 4.14 4.70
C ALA A 598 -12.48 5.20 5.80
N GLY A 599 -12.16 4.87 7.05
CA GLY A 599 -12.09 5.81 8.17
C GLY A 599 -10.81 5.61 8.99
N ASP A 600 -10.49 6.55 9.89
CA ASP A 600 -9.19 6.56 10.61
C ASP A 600 -8.02 6.68 9.62
N GLN A 601 -8.16 7.58 8.64
CA GLN A 601 -7.23 7.76 7.53
C GLN A 601 -6.92 9.23 7.26
N GLY A 602 -5.81 9.46 6.58
CA GLY A 602 -5.50 10.73 5.93
C GLY A 602 -5.21 10.51 4.45
N VAL A 603 -5.33 11.54 3.62
CA VAL A 603 -4.85 11.47 2.23
C VAL A 603 -3.36 11.13 2.21
N VAL A 604 -2.58 11.82 3.06
CA VAL A 604 -1.20 11.47 3.40
C VAL A 604 -1.17 10.90 4.82
N TYR A 605 -0.62 9.71 4.98
CA TYR A 605 -0.57 8.99 6.25
C TYR A 605 0.86 8.56 6.63
N ALA A 606 1.19 8.68 7.90
CA ALA A 606 2.40 8.10 8.50
C ALA A 606 2.08 7.61 9.90
N GLY A 607 2.74 6.53 10.35
CA GLY A 607 2.43 5.94 11.66
C GLY A 607 3.62 5.25 12.35
N ARG A 608 3.59 5.21 13.68
CA ARG A 608 4.38 4.29 14.52
C ARG A 608 5.92 4.39 14.37
N ASP A 609 6.49 5.58 14.14
CA ASP A 609 7.95 5.77 14.17
C ASP A 609 8.33 7.23 14.55
N PHE A 610 9.03 7.41 15.68
CA PHE A 610 9.53 8.70 16.15
C PHE A 610 10.72 9.24 15.34
N THR A 611 11.31 8.41 14.48
CA THR A 611 12.56 8.72 13.78
C THR A 611 12.36 9.04 12.31
N TYR A 612 11.12 9.18 11.82
CA TYR A 612 10.78 9.60 10.45
C TYR A 612 11.02 11.11 10.20
N LEU A 613 12.22 11.57 10.55
CA LEU A 613 12.62 12.97 10.48
C LEU A 613 12.88 13.43 9.05
N GLY A 614 12.70 14.74 8.83
CA GLY A 614 13.06 15.44 7.60
C GLY A 614 12.03 15.34 6.48
N ASN A 615 10.86 14.76 6.74
CA ASN A 615 9.82 14.57 5.74
C ASN A 615 9.08 15.89 5.44
N GLU A 616 8.74 16.11 4.18
CA GLU A 616 8.08 17.31 3.66
C GLU A 616 6.78 16.95 2.94
N VAL A 617 5.70 17.63 3.30
CA VAL A 617 4.41 17.56 2.61
C VAL A 617 4.02 19.00 2.27
N ALA A 618 4.29 19.43 1.04
CA ALA A 618 4.20 20.85 0.70
C ALA A 618 3.61 21.17 -0.67
N TYR A 619 3.01 22.34 -0.79
CA TYR A 619 2.50 22.87 -2.07
C TYR A 619 1.45 21.96 -2.72
N ASN A 620 0.79 21.08 -1.95
CA ASN A 620 -0.25 20.19 -2.48
C ASN A 620 -1.61 20.86 -2.44
N HIS A 621 -2.50 20.41 -3.32
CA HIS A 621 -3.90 20.77 -3.32
C HIS A 621 -4.74 19.54 -2.99
N PHE A 622 -5.53 19.63 -1.92
CA PHE A 622 -6.45 18.57 -1.49
C PHE A 622 -7.88 19.03 -1.72
N GLU A 623 -8.67 18.21 -2.40
CA GLU A 623 -10.07 18.48 -2.70
C GLU A 623 -10.93 17.23 -2.46
N LEU A 624 -12.09 17.41 -1.81
CA LEU A 624 -13.08 16.35 -1.60
C LEU A 624 -12.51 15.10 -0.90
N VAL A 625 -12.03 15.25 0.33
CA VAL A 625 -11.59 14.11 1.14
C VAL A 625 -12.82 13.44 1.78
N GLY A 626 -12.98 12.14 1.57
CA GLY A 626 -14.17 11.40 1.99
C GLY A 626 -14.33 11.26 3.51
N GLY A 627 -15.57 11.21 3.97
CA GLY A 627 -15.94 10.84 5.35
C GLY A 627 -15.41 11.80 6.43
N SER A 628 -15.01 11.22 7.57
CA SER A 628 -14.44 11.96 8.71
C SER A 628 -12.90 11.93 8.69
N ASN A 629 -12.28 11.98 7.51
CA ASN A 629 -10.84 11.80 7.32
C ASN A 629 -10.09 13.12 7.09
N ASP A 630 -8.77 13.06 7.25
CA ASP A 630 -7.91 14.23 7.27
C ASP A 630 -7.10 14.39 5.98
N ALA A 631 -6.57 15.59 5.71
CA ALA A 631 -5.61 15.75 4.60
C ALA A 631 -4.25 15.14 4.96
N LEU A 632 -3.75 15.43 6.17
CA LEU A 632 -2.58 14.78 6.76
C LEU A 632 -2.97 14.09 8.06
N TYR A 633 -2.63 12.80 8.19
CA TYR A 633 -2.78 12.06 9.42
C TYR A 633 -1.45 11.43 9.87
N LEU A 634 -0.93 11.93 10.99
CA LEU A 634 0.25 11.40 11.67
C LEU A 634 -0.20 10.57 12.87
N ASP A 635 -0.25 9.27 12.66
CA ASP A 635 -0.80 8.29 13.59
C ASP A 635 0.27 7.75 14.56
N ASP A 636 -0.17 7.31 15.74
CA ASP A 636 0.63 6.59 16.74
C ASP A 636 2.08 7.11 16.90
N GLY A 637 2.22 8.41 17.10
CA GLY A 637 3.52 9.01 17.39
C GLY A 637 4.43 9.29 16.20
N ALA A 638 3.96 9.16 14.94
CA ALA A 638 4.75 9.57 13.78
C ALA A 638 5.27 11.02 13.92
N SER A 639 6.54 11.23 13.61
CA SER A 639 7.28 12.44 14.00
C SER A 639 8.17 12.98 12.89
N GLY A 640 8.48 14.28 12.95
CA GLY A 640 9.44 14.94 12.06
C GLY A 640 8.91 15.31 10.67
N VAL A 641 7.59 15.43 10.51
CA VAL A 641 6.95 15.86 9.26
C VAL A 641 6.70 17.37 9.26
N ARG A 642 7.03 18.03 8.15
CA ARG A 642 6.73 19.44 7.89
C ARG A 642 5.62 19.56 6.84
N PHE A 643 4.44 20.00 7.26
CA PHE A 643 3.27 20.26 6.44
C PHE A 643 3.14 21.77 6.17
N HIS A 644 3.42 22.23 4.95
CA HIS A 644 3.38 23.68 4.68
C HIS A 644 2.99 24.06 3.26
N HIS A 645 2.44 25.26 3.11
CA HIS A 645 2.03 25.83 1.83
C HIS A 645 1.01 24.95 1.08
N ASN A 646 0.21 24.16 1.81
CA ASN A 646 -0.85 23.34 1.23
C ASN A 646 -2.17 24.09 1.22
N VAL A 647 -3.01 23.78 0.23
CA VAL A 647 -4.42 24.19 0.19
C VAL A 647 -5.27 22.95 0.43
N VAL A 648 -6.02 22.94 1.52
CA VAL A 648 -6.94 21.87 1.88
C VAL A 648 -8.36 22.38 1.76
N ASN A 649 -9.11 21.84 0.80
CA ASN A 649 -10.46 22.27 0.47
C ASN A 649 -11.46 21.11 0.57
N GLY A 650 -12.24 21.07 1.66
CA GLY A 650 -13.27 20.04 1.85
C GLY A 650 -12.75 18.70 2.37
N SER A 651 -12.05 18.72 3.51
CA SER A 651 -11.77 17.54 4.36
C SER A 651 -12.49 17.65 5.71
N HIS A 652 -12.51 16.59 6.53
CA HIS A 652 -13.04 16.70 7.90
C HIS A 652 -12.14 17.57 8.76
N SER A 653 -10.84 17.27 8.75
CA SER A 653 -9.81 18.16 9.28
C SER A 653 -8.63 18.30 8.32
N GLY A 654 -7.89 19.39 8.47
CA GLY A 654 -6.65 19.57 7.71
C GLY A 654 -5.54 18.63 8.18
N VAL A 655 -5.16 18.75 9.46
CA VAL A 655 -4.07 17.95 10.06
C VAL A 655 -4.55 17.23 11.30
N HIS A 656 -4.28 15.93 11.39
CA HIS A 656 -4.45 15.15 12.61
C HIS A 656 -3.10 14.67 13.14
N LEU A 657 -2.74 15.14 14.33
CA LEU A 657 -1.56 14.73 15.08
C LEU A 657 -1.97 13.79 16.21
N ASN A 658 -2.06 12.49 15.93
CA ASN A 658 -2.26 11.50 16.97
C ASN A 658 -0.90 11.19 17.64
N SER A 659 -0.39 12.19 18.35
CA SER A 659 0.91 12.20 19.04
C SER A 659 2.12 12.51 18.16
N GLY A 660 3.32 12.25 18.70
CA GLY A 660 4.58 12.50 18.03
C GLY A 660 5.23 13.80 18.46
N HIS A 661 6.42 14.04 17.92
CA HIS A 661 7.23 15.22 18.17
C HIS A 661 7.79 15.78 16.86
N SER A 662 8.30 17.00 16.93
CA SER A 662 8.95 17.73 15.85
C SER A 662 8.11 17.82 14.56
N ASN A 663 6.79 17.71 14.68
CA ASN A 663 5.83 17.88 13.58
C ASN A 663 5.46 19.35 13.46
N THR A 664 5.47 19.90 12.25
CA THR A 664 5.13 21.31 12.02
C THR A 664 4.07 21.45 10.93
N ALA A 665 3.11 22.33 11.14
CA ALA A 665 2.01 22.61 10.23
C ALA A 665 1.81 24.12 10.10
N ASN A 666 2.55 24.73 9.17
CA ASN A 666 2.65 26.19 9.04
C ASN A 666 2.35 26.64 7.61
N ASP A 667 1.85 27.85 7.41
CA ASP A 667 1.55 28.40 6.07
C ASP A 667 0.57 27.50 5.32
N ASN A 668 -0.50 27.01 5.93
CA ASN A 668 -1.50 26.20 5.22
C ASN A 668 -2.83 26.94 5.15
N VAL A 669 -3.57 26.70 4.08
CA VAL A 669 -4.91 27.24 3.87
C VAL A 669 -5.93 26.12 4.02
N PHE A 670 -6.84 26.26 4.98
CA PHE A 670 -7.90 25.29 5.25
C PHE A 670 -9.26 25.91 4.90
N ILE A 671 -9.97 25.29 3.96
CA ILE A 671 -11.20 25.80 3.35
C ILE A 671 -12.29 24.75 3.47
N GLY A 672 -13.32 25.05 4.25
CA GLY A 672 -14.33 24.04 4.54
C GLY A 672 -13.78 22.87 5.36
N GLY A 673 -14.67 22.14 6.02
CA GLY A 673 -14.32 21.15 7.02
C GLY A 673 -14.70 21.59 8.44
N GLU A 674 -14.56 20.66 9.39
CA GLU A 674 -14.96 20.90 10.77
C GLU A 674 -13.93 21.73 11.53
N ARG A 675 -12.64 21.55 11.20
CA ARG A 675 -11.49 22.20 11.86
C ARG A 675 -10.22 22.19 11.01
N ALA A 676 -9.34 23.17 11.22
CA ALA A 676 -8.01 23.20 10.59
C ALA A 676 -7.16 21.97 10.98
N GLY A 677 -7.39 21.41 12.16
CA GLY A 677 -6.78 20.17 12.60
C GLY A 677 -7.13 19.80 14.04
N HIS A 678 -6.65 18.66 14.50
CA HIS A 678 -6.73 18.26 15.89
C HIS A 678 -5.63 17.29 16.30
N GLY A 679 -5.49 17.06 17.60
CA GLY A 679 -4.53 16.10 18.11
C GLY A 679 -3.85 16.55 19.40
N GLY A 680 -3.02 15.68 19.95
CA GLY A 680 -2.35 15.89 21.23
C GLY A 680 -1.06 15.09 21.35
N ILE A 681 -0.61 14.80 22.57
CA ILE A 681 0.52 13.91 22.86
C ILE A 681 -0.01 12.64 23.56
N TYR A 682 0.52 11.47 23.20
CA TYR A 682 0.15 10.17 23.78
C TYR A 682 0.59 10.10 25.24
N HIS A 683 -0.32 9.70 26.14
CA HIS A 683 0.03 9.39 27.53
C HIS A 683 -0.91 8.33 28.10
N ARG A 684 -0.36 7.21 28.59
CA ARG A 684 -1.06 6.30 29.51
C ARG A 684 -0.61 6.66 30.94
N LYS A 685 -1.49 6.49 31.92
CA LYS A 685 -1.18 6.36 33.37
C LYS A 685 -0.62 7.56 34.16
N GLY A 686 -0.83 8.82 33.78
CA GLY A 686 -0.73 9.89 34.80
C GLY A 686 0.61 10.55 35.04
N GLU A 687 1.63 10.30 34.22
CA GLU A 687 2.99 10.81 34.45
C GLU A 687 3.19 12.27 34.01
N THR A 688 4.14 12.97 34.65
CA THR A 688 4.24 14.45 34.63
C THR A 688 5.47 15.03 33.91
N SER A 689 6.28 14.17 33.32
CA SER A 689 7.43 14.53 32.48
C SER A 689 7.47 13.63 31.26
N LEU A 690 8.05 14.13 30.16
CA LEU A 690 8.61 13.26 29.14
C LEU A 690 9.51 12.28 29.85
N PRO A 691 9.13 11.01 29.74
CA PRO A 691 8.89 10.39 28.45
C PRO A 691 7.43 9.99 28.04
N ILE A 692 7.23 9.73 26.74
CA ILE A 692 5.97 9.23 26.14
C ILE A 692 5.90 7.71 26.25
N ASP A 693 4.75 7.19 26.69
CA ASP A 693 4.46 5.76 26.73
C ASP A 693 4.79 5.04 25.42
N ASN A 694 5.92 4.32 25.42
CA ASN A 694 6.51 3.76 24.22
C ASN A 694 6.00 2.33 23.97
N SER A 695 5.16 2.13 22.95
CA SER A 695 4.84 0.78 22.48
C SER A 695 6.13 0.09 22.03
N TRP A 696 6.26 -1.22 22.22
CA TRP A 696 7.53 -1.92 21.91
C TRP A 696 7.99 -1.73 20.45
N VAL A 697 7.04 -1.48 19.53
CA VAL A 697 7.31 -1.13 18.14
C VAL A 697 8.10 0.18 18.04
N LEU A 698 7.54 1.25 18.61
CA LEU A 698 8.14 2.58 18.64
C LEU A 698 9.52 2.52 19.34
N GLN A 699 9.65 1.72 20.41
CA GLN A 699 10.91 1.52 21.12
C GLN A 699 11.96 0.82 20.27
N SER A 700 11.57 -0.26 19.60
CA SER A 700 12.49 -1.03 18.76
C SER A 700 13.02 -0.18 17.62
N ARG A 701 12.14 0.58 16.95
CA ARG A 701 12.52 1.51 15.89
C ARG A 701 13.41 2.63 16.42
N PHE A 702 13.08 3.25 17.55
CA PHE A 702 13.92 4.28 18.16
C PHE A 702 15.31 3.76 18.58
N ASN A 703 15.39 2.52 19.08
CA ASN A 703 16.65 1.88 19.47
C ASN A 703 17.58 1.58 18.28
N THR A 704 17.04 1.30 17.09
CA THR A 704 17.86 1.14 15.87
C THR A 704 18.65 2.41 15.52
N PHE A 705 18.21 3.56 16.03
CA PHE A 705 18.81 4.86 15.80
C PHE A 705 19.78 5.29 16.93
N LEU A 706 19.39 5.23 18.22
CA LEU A 706 20.19 5.82 19.32
C LEU A 706 20.81 4.84 20.32
N ASP A 707 20.40 3.58 20.34
CA ASP A 707 20.85 2.64 21.38
C ASP A 707 22.01 1.78 20.89
N VAL A 708 23.25 2.22 21.19
CA VAL A 708 24.46 1.50 20.80
C VAL A 708 24.65 0.22 21.61
N ARG A 709 24.28 -0.94 21.03
CA ARG A 709 24.38 -2.27 21.66
C ARG A 709 24.86 -3.33 20.66
N GLU A 710 26.14 -3.27 20.27
CA GLU A 710 26.73 -4.21 19.30
C GLU A 710 26.29 -5.68 19.52
N GLY A 711 25.67 -6.26 18.49
CA GLY A 711 25.20 -7.66 18.49
C GLY A 711 23.72 -7.87 18.80
N GLU A 712 22.95 -6.81 19.09
CA GLU A 712 21.48 -6.88 19.24
C GLU A 712 20.77 -6.43 17.95
N LYS A 713 19.67 -7.10 17.57
CA LYS A 713 18.96 -6.89 16.29
C LYS A 713 18.47 -5.44 16.10
N TYR A 714 18.01 -4.78 17.16
CA TYR A 714 17.47 -3.42 17.13
C TYR A 714 18.38 -2.44 17.88
N SER A 715 19.62 -2.33 17.42
CA SER A 715 20.61 -1.46 18.06
C SER A 715 21.44 -0.70 17.03
N ALA A 716 21.80 0.53 17.38
CA ALA A 716 22.66 1.37 16.58
C ALA A 716 24.15 0.99 16.76
N THR A 717 24.99 1.54 15.90
CA THR A 717 26.45 1.57 16.05
C THR A 717 26.91 3.00 16.37
N PRO A 718 28.10 3.22 16.96
CA PRO A 718 28.64 4.57 17.12
C PRO A 718 28.69 5.34 15.79
N GLU A 719 28.99 4.64 14.69
CA GLU A 719 29.07 5.21 13.34
C GLU A 719 27.70 5.67 12.84
N THR A 720 26.64 4.87 13.01
CA THR A 720 25.29 5.24 12.57
C THR A 720 24.73 6.39 13.41
N VAL A 721 24.94 6.40 14.74
CA VAL A 721 24.56 7.53 15.60
C VAL A 721 25.24 8.82 15.14
N ALA A 722 26.55 8.76 14.86
CA ALA A 722 27.31 9.91 14.38
C ALA A 722 26.79 10.42 13.03
N ALA A 723 26.46 9.51 12.09
CA ALA A 723 25.90 9.87 10.79
C ALA A 723 24.56 10.60 10.92
N TRP A 724 23.66 10.13 11.78
CA TRP A 724 22.39 10.80 12.05
C TRP A 724 22.57 12.17 12.71
N HIS A 725 23.46 12.29 13.70
CA HIS A 725 23.77 13.58 14.31
C HIS A 725 24.33 14.56 13.28
N GLU A 726 25.29 14.16 12.46
CA GLU A 726 25.84 15.02 11.41
C GLU A 726 24.75 15.47 10.44
N HIS A 727 23.95 14.52 9.94
CA HIS A 727 22.90 14.77 8.95
C HIS A 727 21.86 15.79 9.42
N TYR A 728 21.42 15.72 10.68
CA TYR A 728 20.36 16.59 11.21
C TYR A 728 20.88 17.81 12.00
N THR A 729 22.18 18.00 12.15
CA THR A 729 22.72 19.20 12.85
C THR A 729 23.58 20.11 11.99
N ASN A 730 24.07 19.66 10.84
CA ASN A 730 24.98 20.46 10.01
C ASN A 730 24.29 21.56 9.17
N GLY A 731 22.98 21.44 8.93
CA GLY A 731 22.20 22.38 8.13
C GLY A 731 22.50 22.38 6.63
N GLU A 732 23.11 21.32 6.10
CA GLU A 732 23.46 21.21 4.67
C GLU A 732 22.27 20.83 3.78
N ARG A 733 21.29 20.10 4.33
CA ARG A 733 20.07 19.70 3.62
C ARG A 733 18.97 20.72 3.85
N THR A 734 18.14 20.93 2.83
CA THR A 734 17.01 21.87 2.91
C THR A 734 15.72 21.24 2.43
N TYR A 735 14.63 21.70 3.02
CA TYR A 735 13.29 21.62 2.45
C TYR A 735 13.23 22.37 1.12
N SER A 736 12.13 22.22 0.40
CA SER A 736 11.97 22.75 -0.96
C SER A 736 11.80 24.28 -1.00
N ASP A 737 11.45 24.91 0.13
CA ASP A 737 11.52 26.37 0.32
C ASP A 737 12.94 26.90 0.61
N GLY A 738 13.93 26.01 0.80
CA GLY A 738 15.29 26.37 1.17
C GLY A 738 15.54 26.43 2.69
N THR A 739 14.53 26.18 3.52
CA THR A 739 14.69 26.09 4.97
C THR A 739 15.56 24.87 5.31
N PRO A 740 16.59 24.99 6.16
CA PRO A 740 17.41 23.86 6.56
C PRO A 740 16.61 22.77 7.30
N ILE A 741 16.87 21.50 6.97
CA ILE A 741 16.35 20.34 7.71
C ILE A 741 17.27 20.11 8.90
N VAL A 742 16.91 20.68 10.06
CA VAL A 742 17.75 20.60 11.27
C VAL A 742 16.95 20.24 12.52
N PHE A 743 17.49 19.28 13.27
CA PHE A 743 17.04 18.86 14.59
C PHE A 743 18.25 18.93 15.55
N PRO A 744 18.76 20.12 15.89
CA PRO A 744 20.00 20.30 16.68
C PRO A 744 20.00 19.59 18.04
N GLU A 745 18.82 19.41 18.63
CA GLU A 745 18.55 18.71 19.89
C GLU A 745 18.72 17.19 19.79
N ILE A 746 18.87 16.63 18.59
CA ILE A 746 19.01 15.18 18.39
C ILE A 746 20.18 14.60 19.19
N THR A 747 21.23 15.41 19.44
CA THR A 747 22.37 15.03 20.28
C THR A 747 22.04 14.93 21.77
N GLU A 748 20.89 15.46 22.18
CA GLU A 748 20.39 15.43 23.56
C GLU A 748 19.36 14.31 23.77
N TRP A 749 18.99 13.56 22.72
CA TRP A 749 18.02 12.47 22.83
C TRP A 749 18.66 11.25 23.51
N TYR A 750 17.94 10.63 24.43
CA TYR A 750 18.42 9.43 25.11
C TYR A 750 17.26 8.56 25.63
N VAL A 751 17.58 7.30 25.87
CA VAL A 751 16.72 6.36 26.59
C VAL A 751 17.14 6.37 28.07
N PRO A 752 16.29 6.83 29.01
CA PRO A 752 16.61 6.86 30.44
C PRO A 752 16.98 5.47 30.99
N ARG A 753 17.94 5.43 31.93
CA ARG A 753 18.35 4.21 32.67
C ARG A 753 18.69 4.60 34.09
N VAL A 754 18.77 3.64 35.01
CA VAL A 754 19.30 3.88 36.36
C VAL A 754 20.56 3.07 36.63
N THR A 755 21.39 3.58 37.52
CA THR A 755 22.58 2.88 38.01
C THR A 755 22.18 1.67 38.86
N ALA A 756 23.16 0.81 39.19
CA ALA A 756 22.95 -0.31 40.13
C ALA A 756 22.38 0.13 41.50
N THR A 757 22.44 1.44 41.83
CA THR A 757 21.94 2.06 43.06
C THR A 757 20.64 2.84 42.88
N GLY A 758 20.03 2.84 41.70
CA GLY A 758 18.75 3.53 41.43
C GLY A 758 18.88 5.04 41.18
N GLU A 759 20.06 5.53 40.78
CA GLU A 759 20.24 6.93 40.37
C GLU A 759 20.06 7.07 38.86
N ASP A 760 19.38 8.13 38.40
CA ASP A 760 19.13 8.39 36.98
C ASP A 760 20.42 8.63 36.18
N CYS A 761 20.55 7.92 35.07
CA CYS A 761 21.59 8.13 34.06
C CYS A 761 21.13 9.23 33.09
N THR A 762 21.89 10.32 33.02
CA THR A 762 21.65 11.49 32.16
C THR A 762 22.37 11.35 30.82
N ALA A 763 22.05 12.18 29.82
CA ALA A 763 22.78 12.24 28.53
C ALA A 763 24.32 12.31 28.69
N ALA A 764 24.82 12.95 29.75
CA ALA A 764 26.26 13.05 30.04
C ALA A 764 26.91 11.69 30.42
N ASP A 765 26.12 10.77 30.98
CA ASP A 765 26.54 9.42 31.39
C ASP A 765 26.69 8.46 30.19
N TYR A 766 26.14 8.81 29.02
CA TYR A 766 26.12 8.00 27.79
C TYR A 766 27.25 8.32 26.80
N SER A 767 28.26 9.09 27.20
CA SER A 767 29.40 9.42 26.33
C SER A 767 30.32 8.21 26.08
N THR A 768 29.86 7.29 25.24
CA THR A 768 30.56 6.21 24.50
C THR A 768 31.48 5.24 25.26
N ASN A 769 31.67 5.37 26.58
CA ASN A 769 32.54 4.49 27.38
C ASN A 769 31.88 4.02 28.69
N GLY A 770 30.57 3.71 28.66
CA GLY A 770 29.74 3.33 29.80
C GLY A 770 30.43 2.37 30.77
N THR A 771 31.05 2.94 31.81
CA THR A 771 31.79 2.24 32.87
C THR A 771 31.46 2.82 34.25
N ASN A 772 30.56 3.80 34.33
CA ASN A 772 30.15 4.55 35.54
C ASN A 772 29.01 3.90 36.35
N GLY A 773 28.66 2.63 36.10
CA GLY A 773 27.63 1.93 36.86
C GLY A 773 26.20 2.04 36.32
N CYS A 774 26.01 2.73 35.19
CA CYS A 774 24.82 2.64 34.33
C CYS A 774 24.83 1.27 33.63
N SER A 775 24.39 0.22 34.34
CA SER A 775 24.47 -1.17 33.90
C SER A 775 23.19 -1.66 33.25
N ARG A 776 23.32 -2.65 32.35
CA ARG A 776 22.23 -3.34 31.64
C ARG A 776 21.08 -3.85 32.55
N ALA A 777 21.35 -4.11 33.83
CA ALA A 777 20.41 -4.75 34.76
C ALA A 777 19.51 -3.77 35.53
N THR A 778 19.79 -2.47 35.47
CA THR A 778 19.06 -1.40 36.19
C THR A 778 18.47 -0.37 35.24
N VAL A 779 18.15 -0.78 34.03
CA VAL A 779 17.11 -0.10 33.26
C VAL A 779 15.79 -0.57 33.89
N TRP A 780 14.67 0.16 33.78
CA TRP A 780 13.32 -0.35 34.10
C TRP A 780 12.78 -0.20 35.54
N ASP A 781 12.49 1.03 35.97
CA ASP A 781 11.26 1.23 36.77
C ASP A 781 10.11 1.76 35.91
N ASP A 782 10.37 2.55 34.85
CA ASP A 782 9.37 2.86 33.82
C ASP A 782 9.78 2.32 32.42
N PRO A 783 9.06 1.31 31.90
CA PRO A 783 9.34 0.65 30.61
C PRO A 783 9.15 1.49 29.36
N ASN A 784 8.62 2.68 29.52
CA ASN A 784 7.94 3.41 28.48
C ASN A 784 8.67 4.72 28.17
N SER A 785 9.95 4.78 28.50
CA SER A 785 10.63 6.05 28.66
C SER A 785 11.55 6.45 27.46
N VAL A 786 11.20 7.44 26.62
CA VAL A 786 12.10 8.18 25.70
C VAL A 786 12.05 9.70 25.97
N TRP A 787 13.20 10.35 26.17
CA TRP A 787 13.25 11.81 26.33
C TRP A 787 13.56 12.50 25.00
N VAL A 788 12.57 13.21 24.47
CA VAL A 788 12.65 14.01 23.23
C VAL A 788 11.83 15.31 23.38
N PRO A 789 12.37 16.49 23.06
CA PRO A 789 11.59 17.73 23.06
C PRO A 789 10.42 17.66 22.06
N SER A 790 9.22 18.14 22.46
CA SER A 790 8.01 18.03 21.61
C SER A 790 8.11 18.78 20.29
N ARG A 791 8.55 20.06 20.27
CA ARG A 791 8.72 20.88 19.06
C ARG A 791 7.58 20.83 18.03
N VAL A 792 6.36 20.58 18.48
CA VAL A 792 5.19 20.64 17.61
C VAL A 792 4.87 22.10 17.35
N GLU A 793 4.74 22.52 16.09
CA GLU A 793 4.29 23.86 15.71
C GLU A 793 3.06 23.74 14.82
N VAL A 794 1.98 24.44 15.19
CA VAL A 794 0.75 24.52 14.38
C VAL A 794 0.30 25.97 14.41
N ASP A 795 0.92 26.78 13.55
CA ASP A 795 0.67 28.22 13.46
C ASP A 795 0.68 28.69 12.00
N HIS A 796 0.65 30.02 11.79
CA HIS A 796 0.70 30.64 10.47
C HIS A 796 -0.34 30.10 9.46
N ALA A 797 -1.54 29.75 9.93
CA ALA A 797 -2.59 29.14 9.11
C ALA A 797 -3.65 30.16 8.66
N VAL A 798 -4.20 29.95 7.48
CA VAL A 798 -5.42 30.64 7.01
C VAL A 798 -6.58 29.65 7.13
N VAL A 799 -7.62 30.02 7.86
CA VAL A 799 -8.79 29.18 8.10
C VAL A 799 -10.03 29.90 7.62
N VAL A 800 -10.68 29.35 6.59
CA VAL A 800 -11.99 29.79 6.12
C VAL A 800 -13.05 28.96 6.85
N GLY A 801 -13.53 29.49 7.98
CA GLY A 801 -14.40 28.81 8.92
C GLY A 801 -14.20 29.31 10.35
N ASP A 802 -14.80 28.62 11.32
CA ASP A 802 -14.86 29.09 12.71
C ASP A 802 -13.90 28.33 13.66
N THR A 803 -13.29 27.24 13.21
CA THR A 803 -12.54 26.31 14.07
C THR A 803 -11.10 26.15 13.61
N ALA A 804 -10.16 26.70 14.38
CA ALA A 804 -8.73 26.48 14.21
C ALA A 804 -8.30 25.08 14.70
N TYR A 805 -7.02 24.86 14.99
CA TYR A 805 -6.54 23.58 15.51
C TYR A 805 -7.12 23.29 16.90
N ILE A 806 -7.63 22.07 17.13
CA ILE A 806 -8.18 21.65 18.43
C ILE A 806 -7.20 20.73 19.15
N GLU A 807 -6.68 21.19 20.28
CA GLU A 807 -5.80 20.36 21.11
C GLU A 807 -6.60 19.33 21.91
N SER A 808 -6.18 18.06 21.84
CA SER A 808 -6.60 17.06 22.80
C SER A 808 -6.03 17.39 24.17
N THR A 809 -6.90 17.38 25.18
CA THR A 809 -6.54 17.68 26.57
C THR A 809 -6.56 16.41 27.40
N ALA A 810 -5.45 16.10 28.06
CA ALA A 810 -5.36 15.03 29.04
C ALA A 810 -5.34 15.61 30.46
N THR A 811 -6.18 15.07 31.34
CA THR A 811 -6.19 15.41 32.76
C THR A 811 -5.69 14.21 33.55
N PHE A 812 -4.64 14.40 34.33
CA PHE A 812 -4.09 13.37 35.20
C PHE A 812 -4.37 13.73 36.65
N SER A 813 -4.53 12.73 37.51
CA SER A 813 -5.00 12.91 38.89
C SER A 813 -3.87 12.87 39.94
N GLU A 814 -2.67 12.41 39.59
CA GLU A 814 -1.60 12.15 40.56
C GLU A 814 -0.22 12.68 40.09
N PRO A 815 0.08 13.99 40.28
CA PRO A 815 -0.79 15.05 40.78
C PRO A 815 -1.80 15.57 39.75
N GLU A 816 -2.89 16.19 40.23
CA GLU A 816 -3.91 16.80 39.37
C GLU A 816 -3.30 17.85 38.44
N SER A 817 -3.24 17.55 37.14
CA SER A 817 -2.64 18.44 36.14
C SER A 817 -3.21 18.19 34.74
N VAL A 818 -3.35 19.29 33.99
CA VAL A 818 -3.86 19.31 32.62
C VAL A 818 -2.69 19.45 31.64
N TYR A 819 -2.71 18.65 30.58
CA TYR A 819 -1.67 18.64 29.54
C TYR A 819 -2.31 18.66 28.16
N ASN A 820 -1.72 19.48 27.30
CA ASN A 820 -2.09 19.73 25.91
C ASN A 820 -0.82 20.20 25.17
N LEU A 821 -0.88 20.29 23.85
CA LEU A 821 0.29 20.68 23.03
C LEU A 821 0.85 22.06 23.43
N SER A 822 -0.03 23.03 23.70
CA SER A 822 0.32 24.40 24.11
C SER A 822 1.09 24.51 25.42
N ARG A 823 1.17 23.43 26.22
CA ARG A 823 2.06 23.37 27.38
C ARG A 823 3.54 23.27 27.00
N TRP A 824 3.85 22.65 25.86
CA TRP A 824 5.22 22.39 25.40
C TRP A 824 5.57 23.10 24.09
N SER A 825 4.61 23.78 23.48
CA SER A 825 4.79 24.65 22.32
C SER A 825 4.08 25.97 22.53
N ASP A 826 4.78 27.07 22.31
CA ASP A 826 4.20 28.43 22.29
C ASP A 826 3.66 28.81 20.90
N LYS A 827 3.55 27.85 19.99
CA LYS A 827 3.18 28.03 18.58
C LYS A 827 2.00 27.17 18.15
N VAL A 828 0.98 27.08 19.00
CA VAL A 828 -0.30 26.47 18.61
C VAL A 828 -1.36 27.56 18.54
N ASN A 829 -1.97 27.74 17.35
CA ASN A 829 -2.99 28.75 17.06
C ASN A 829 -2.58 30.21 17.35
N THR A 830 -1.29 30.51 17.45
CA THR A 830 -0.83 31.84 17.87
C THR A 830 -0.82 32.88 16.76
N ASN A 831 -0.76 32.44 15.50
CA ASN A 831 -0.76 33.30 14.32
C ASN A 831 -1.68 32.73 13.24
N THR A 832 -3.00 32.75 13.49
CA THR A 832 -4.01 32.20 12.58
C THR A 832 -4.91 33.31 12.04
N VAL A 833 -5.09 33.36 10.73
CA VAL A 833 -6.09 34.22 10.09
C VAL A 833 -7.40 33.44 10.01
N MET A 834 -8.40 33.89 10.76
CA MET A 834 -9.77 33.36 10.66
C MET A 834 -10.56 34.24 9.69
N ALA A 835 -11.13 33.65 8.65
CA ALA A 835 -11.97 34.32 7.67
C ALA A 835 -13.33 33.61 7.54
N SER A 836 -14.37 34.38 7.26
CA SER A 836 -15.74 33.87 7.09
C SER A 836 -16.03 33.33 5.69
N SER A 837 -15.18 33.66 4.71
CA SER A 837 -15.32 33.28 3.30
C SER A 837 -13.98 33.28 2.59
N VAL A 838 -13.88 32.59 1.46
CA VAL A 838 -12.66 32.56 0.64
C VAL A 838 -12.36 33.96 0.10
N GLU A 839 -13.39 34.70 -0.33
CA GLU A 839 -13.25 36.05 -0.88
C GLU A 839 -12.64 37.04 0.12
N GLU A 840 -12.94 36.88 1.42
CA GLU A 840 -12.37 37.72 2.49
C GLU A 840 -10.86 37.55 2.63
N THR A 841 -10.35 36.34 2.39
CA THR A 841 -8.91 36.06 2.45
C THR A 841 -8.13 36.73 1.33
N GLY A 842 -8.80 36.99 0.19
CA GLY A 842 -8.17 37.42 -1.05
C GLY A 842 -7.59 36.28 -1.89
N LEU A 843 -7.84 35.01 -1.54
CA LEU A 843 -7.44 33.84 -2.33
C LEU A 843 -8.31 33.67 -3.57
N ASP A 844 -7.67 33.38 -4.71
CA ASP A 844 -8.30 32.91 -5.94
C ASP A 844 -8.11 31.38 -6.05
N LEU A 845 -9.20 30.62 -6.05
CA LEU A 845 -9.16 29.14 -6.09
C LEU A 845 -8.75 28.56 -7.45
N ASP A 846 -8.88 29.32 -8.54
CA ASP A 846 -8.50 28.87 -9.88
C ASP A 846 -6.98 28.92 -10.06
N THR A 847 -6.32 29.83 -9.34
CA THR A 847 -4.86 30.05 -9.41
C THR A 847 -4.11 29.65 -8.14
N LEU A 848 -4.83 29.46 -7.03
CA LEU A 848 -4.32 29.31 -5.66
C LEU A 848 -3.44 30.48 -5.19
N SER A 849 -3.64 31.67 -5.77
CA SER A 849 -2.87 32.87 -5.46
C SER A 849 -3.66 33.85 -4.60
N PHE A 850 -2.97 34.55 -3.70
CA PHE A 850 -3.55 35.64 -2.90
C PHE A 850 -3.39 37.00 -3.59
N SER A 851 -4.42 37.83 -3.48
CA SER A 851 -4.34 39.25 -3.86
C SER A 851 -3.50 40.06 -2.87
N ASP A 852 -3.12 41.29 -3.24
CA ASP A 852 -2.46 42.26 -2.36
C ASP A 852 -3.43 42.95 -1.36
N SER A 853 -4.64 42.42 -1.24
CA SER A 853 -5.73 42.89 -0.37
C SER A 853 -6.46 41.73 0.31
N GLY A 854 -7.25 42.02 1.35
CA GLY A 854 -7.97 41.01 2.13
C GLY A 854 -7.31 40.72 3.47
N SER A 855 -7.95 39.86 4.28
CA SER A 855 -7.54 39.60 5.66
C SER A 855 -6.15 38.96 5.78
N VAL A 856 -5.76 38.13 4.81
CA VAL A 856 -4.43 37.50 4.78
C VAL A 856 -3.34 38.52 4.48
N ALA A 857 -3.55 39.40 3.48
CA ALA A 857 -2.61 40.47 3.18
C ALA A 857 -2.45 41.47 4.35
N GLU A 858 -3.54 41.75 5.08
CA GLU A 858 -3.51 42.58 6.29
C GLU A 858 -2.74 41.93 7.45
N ALA A 859 -2.84 40.60 7.61
CA ALA A 859 -2.23 39.87 8.71
C ALA A 859 -0.77 39.47 8.46
N PHE A 860 -0.47 38.90 7.29
CA PHE A 860 0.85 38.33 6.95
C PHE A 860 1.71 39.27 6.09
N GLY A 861 1.11 40.26 5.44
CA GLY A 861 1.84 41.31 4.71
C GLY A 861 2.32 40.91 3.31
N ALA A 862 2.79 41.89 2.54
CA ALA A 862 3.09 41.74 1.12
C ALA A 862 4.25 40.78 0.79
N GLU A 863 5.24 40.66 1.68
CA GLU A 863 6.39 39.77 1.48
C GLU A 863 5.94 38.30 1.51
N TRP A 864 5.08 37.94 2.46
CA TRP A 864 4.50 36.60 2.54
C TRP A 864 3.63 36.29 1.32
N ILE A 865 2.81 37.25 0.87
CA ILE A 865 1.97 37.10 -0.32
C ILE A 865 2.83 36.86 -1.58
N GLU A 866 3.92 37.60 -1.75
CA GLU A 866 4.86 37.41 -2.86
C GLU A 866 5.52 36.03 -2.80
N GLU A 867 5.90 35.57 -1.61
CA GLU A 867 6.47 34.24 -1.40
C GLU A 867 5.47 33.11 -1.70
N TRP A 868 4.27 33.18 -1.14
CA TRP A 868 3.18 32.24 -1.40
C TRP A 868 2.92 32.12 -2.90
N ASN A 869 2.67 33.24 -3.58
CA ASN A 869 2.34 33.27 -5.00
C ASN A 869 3.48 32.81 -5.91
N ARG A 870 4.72 32.76 -5.40
CA ARG A 870 5.88 32.19 -6.10
C ARG A 870 5.97 30.67 -5.92
N LEU A 871 5.56 30.16 -4.77
CA LEU A 871 5.72 28.76 -4.37
C LEU A 871 4.48 27.90 -4.68
N VAL A 872 3.29 28.48 -4.62
CA VAL A 872 2.00 27.81 -4.80
C VAL A 872 1.35 28.27 -6.10
N SER A 873 0.92 27.31 -6.93
CA SER A 873 0.22 27.56 -8.18
C SER A 873 -0.60 26.33 -8.60
N THR A 874 -1.67 26.54 -9.36
CA THR A 874 -2.36 25.46 -10.07
C THR A 874 -1.60 24.95 -11.30
N ASP A 875 -0.66 25.74 -11.84
CA ASP A 875 0.13 25.34 -12.99
C ASP A 875 1.12 24.23 -12.59
N GLY A 876 0.92 23.04 -13.15
CA GLY A 876 1.84 21.92 -12.99
C GLY A 876 1.67 21.10 -11.72
N ILE A 877 0.74 21.43 -10.81
CA ILE A 877 0.48 20.73 -9.53
C ILE A 877 -0.15 19.32 -9.69
N GLY A 878 0.06 18.66 -10.83
CA GLY A 878 -0.67 17.44 -11.19
C GLY A 878 -2.10 17.72 -11.64
N ARG A 879 -2.42 18.92 -12.16
CA ARG A 879 -3.65 19.14 -12.95
C ARG A 879 -3.34 18.90 -14.44
N PRO A 880 -4.21 18.19 -15.19
CA PRO A 880 -4.01 17.92 -16.61
C PRO A 880 -4.02 19.17 -17.52
#